data_AF-A0AB74KXF2-F1
#
_entry.id   AF-A0AB74KXF2-F1
#
_cell.length_a   1.000
_cell.length_b   1.000
_cell.length_c   1.000
_cell.angle_alpha   90.00
_cell.angle_beta   90.00
_cell.angle_gamma   90.00
#
_symmetry.space_group_name_H-M   'P 1'
#
loop_
_entity.id
_entity.type
_entity.pdbx_description
1 polymer ?
#
loop_
_entity_poly.entity_id
_entity_poly.type
_entity_poly.pdbx_seq_one_letter_code
_entity_poly.pdbx_strand_id
1 'polypeptide(L)'
;MPESFKYSGQKGHGGELHQHANNQYSTMTTAQGCPVSDNQNSLSAGKRGPTLMEDHIFREKMFHFDHERIPERVVHARGYGAHGYFETYETLEELTCADIFQRKGEKTPVFTRFSTVAGSKGSPDLARDVRGFAVKFYTKEGNWDLVGNNIPVFFIQDAMKFPDLIHSAKAEPDRGFPQAQTAHDNFWDFISLSPESMHMVMWAMSDRAIPRSLRFIEGFGVHTFKFINKNGEQKYVKFHWKPKSGMQSVVWNEAVKINGADPDFHRRDMWESIQNGDYPEWELGVQVFDQAFADDFEFDVFDATKLIPEEQVPVKIIGRMVLDRVVDNFFAETEQVAFCTQNIVPGIDFTPDPLLQGRNFSYLDTQTKRLGGPNFTHIPINAPKCPMHHFHQDGHMAMHNPKGRVNYEPNSWQSDENNPRECPVHGFKSSDDEAQGSKLRYRSETFSDHYSQARQFYLSQTKIEQSHIQDALIFELSKVEHLAIRERVVSHLLNIDSELAKLVASGLGLQTMPEPAEAALKTRQDLPVSDALSIQKSALATFEGRKLGILVSDDFDDQLFNSLVSEINEQGANFEVIAAQIGGAKSSTGVHLGAEQVINGGPSVLYDAVVLLTSEEGAKELIKIPEARDFVSDAYSHKKFIGFTESSMELLKAVGLNEDQDDGIINLETCKACDFLQTLTQLRYWQR
;
A
#
# COMPACT_ATOMS: atom_id res chain seq x y z
N MET A 1 28.04 4.64 -34.22
CA MET A 1 26.97 4.66 -35.24
C MET A 1 25.64 4.60 -34.52
N PRO A 2 24.64 5.43 -34.87
CA PRO A 2 23.30 5.33 -34.28
C PRO A 2 22.74 3.92 -34.42
N GLU A 3 22.02 3.41 -33.41
CA GLU A 3 21.45 2.05 -33.44
C GLU A 3 20.53 1.81 -34.65
N SER A 4 19.94 2.87 -35.20
CA SER A 4 19.09 2.83 -36.39
C SER A 4 19.76 2.22 -37.63
N PHE A 5 21.10 2.21 -37.71
CA PHE A 5 21.84 1.62 -38.83
C PHE A 5 22.08 0.11 -38.70
N LYS A 6 21.86 -0.50 -37.52
CA LYS A 6 22.07 -1.94 -37.29
C LYS A 6 21.14 -2.82 -38.15
N TYR A 7 20.04 -2.28 -38.64
CA TYR A 7 19.00 -3.02 -39.37
C TYR A 7 18.92 -2.67 -40.86
N SER A 8 19.96 -2.05 -41.42
CA SER A 8 20.04 -1.75 -42.85
C SER A 8 19.95 -3.04 -43.67
N GLY A 9 19.01 -3.09 -44.63
CA GLY A 9 18.78 -4.27 -45.48
C GLY A 9 17.75 -5.28 -44.95
N GLN A 10 17.17 -5.05 -43.76
CA GLN A 10 16.13 -5.91 -43.17
C GLN A 10 14.72 -5.31 -43.28
N LYS A 11 14.46 -4.52 -44.33
CA LYS A 11 13.15 -3.90 -44.56
C LYS A 11 12.36 -4.68 -45.59
N GLY A 12 11.09 -4.92 -45.30
CA GLY A 12 10.15 -5.51 -46.25
C GLY A 12 9.69 -4.51 -47.32
N HIS A 13 8.77 -4.93 -48.19
CA HIS A 13 8.33 -4.12 -49.32
C HIS A 13 7.56 -2.85 -48.90
N GLY A 14 6.92 -2.85 -47.74
CA GLY A 14 6.26 -1.69 -47.15
C GLY A 14 7.18 -0.80 -46.31
N GLY A 15 8.46 -1.15 -46.19
CA GLY A 15 9.44 -0.45 -45.35
C GLY A 15 9.42 -0.87 -43.87
N GLU A 16 8.57 -1.83 -43.52
CA GLU A 16 8.48 -2.43 -42.19
C GLU A 16 9.76 -3.20 -41.85
N LEU A 17 10.19 -3.14 -40.59
CA LEU A 17 11.41 -3.77 -40.12
C LEU A 17 11.15 -5.25 -39.82
N HIS A 18 11.94 -6.14 -40.43
CA HIS A 18 11.92 -7.58 -40.17
C HIS A 18 13.16 -7.99 -39.36
N GLN A 19 12.96 -8.31 -38.08
CA GLN A 19 14.02 -8.86 -37.24
C GLN A 19 14.03 -10.38 -37.36
N HIS A 20 15.11 -10.95 -37.90
CA HIS A 20 15.23 -12.39 -38.12
C HIS A 20 16.00 -13.09 -36.99
N ALA A 21 15.54 -14.30 -36.65
CA ALA A 21 16.25 -15.20 -35.74
C ALA A 21 17.65 -15.56 -36.27
N ASN A 22 18.59 -15.79 -35.34
CA ASN A 22 19.97 -16.19 -35.62
C ASN A 22 20.59 -16.84 -34.36
N ASN A 23 21.92 -17.00 -34.30
CA ASN A 23 22.57 -17.62 -33.14
C ASN A 23 22.40 -16.85 -31.81
N GLN A 24 22.00 -15.58 -31.86
CA GLN A 24 21.74 -14.72 -30.70
C GLN A 24 20.25 -14.58 -30.37
N TYR A 25 19.36 -14.77 -31.35
CA TYR A 25 17.91 -14.60 -31.19
C TYR A 25 17.16 -15.85 -31.62
N SER A 26 16.35 -16.40 -30.72
CA SER A 26 15.53 -17.60 -30.98
C SER A 26 14.48 -17.38 -32.07
N THR A 27 14.10 -18.47 -32.76
CA THR A 27 12.99 -18.48 -33.71
C THR A 27 11.67 -18.19 -32.99
N MET A 28 10.94 -17.16 -33.46
CA MET A 28 9.58 -16.88 -33.02
C MET A 28 8.64 -18.01 -33.44
N THR A 29 7.76 -18.42 -32.54
CA THR A 29 6.76 -19.45 -32.81
C THR A 29 5.35 -19.01 -32.44
N THR A 30 4.36 -19.69 -32.98
CA THR A 30 3.00 -19.72 -32.40
C THR A 30 3.02 -20.41 -31.03
N ALA A 31 1.93 -20.31 -30.26
CA ALA A 31 1.72 -21.01 -28.99
C ALA A 31 1.72 -22.54 -29.17
N GLN A 32 1.44 -23.03 -30.39
CA GLN A 32 1.56 -24.45 -30.75
C GLN A 32 2.98 -24.86 -31.19
N GLY A 33 3.95 -23.93 -31.14
CA GLY A 33 5.35 -24.19 -31.51
C GLY A 33 5.64 -24.13 -33.01
N CYS A 34 4.73 -23.61 -33.85
CA CYS A 34 4.97 -23.46 -35.29
C CYS A 34 5.87 -22.25 -35.57
N PRO A 35 7.02 -22.38 -36.28
CA PRO A 35 7.87 -21.25 -36.64
C PRO A 35 7.15 -20.19 -37.47
N VAL A 36 7.33 -18.91 -37.12
CA VAL A 36 6.73 -17.78 -37.83
C VAL A 36 7.75 -17.20 -38.82
N SER A 37 7.41 -17.18 -40.11
CA SER A 37 8.27 -16.63 -41.16
C SER A 37 8.15 -15.11 -41.32
N ASP A 38 6.94 -14.56 -41.14
CA ASP A 38 6.64 -13.13 -41.23
C ASP A 38 5.63 -12.78 -40.13
N ASN A 39 6.02 -11.85 -39.24
CA ASN A 39 5.18 -11.34 -38.14
C ASN A 39 4.75 -9.88 -38.36
N GLN A 40 5.08 -9.32 -39.53
CA GLN A 40 4.77 -7.94 -39.88
C GLN A 40 3.52 -7.84 -40.75
N ASN A 41 3.20 -8.91 -41.49
CA ASN A 41 2.11 -8.92 -42.46
C ASN A 41 1.08 -10.01 -42.16
N SER A 42 -0.21 -9.69 -42.34
CA SER A 42 -1.26 -10.70 -42.45
C SER A 42 -1.25 -11.36 -43.83
N LEU A 43 -1.68 -12.61 -43.90
CA LEU A 43 -1.95 -13.30 -45.16
C LEU A 43 -3.11 -12.64 -45.89
N SER A 44 -2.89 -12.27 -47.16
CA SER A 44 -3.86 -11.57 -47.99
C SER A 44 -3.94 -12.14 -49.42
N ALA A 45 -5.07 -11.90 -50.10
CA ALA A 45 -5.24 -12.29 -51.51
C ALA A 45 -4.45 -11.38 -52.48
N GLY A 46 -3.13 -11.60 -52.53
CA GLY A 46 -2.20 -10.77 -53.31
C GLY A 46 -1.78 -9.49 -52.58
N LYS A 47 -0.82 -8.75 -53.14
CA LYS A 47 -0.10 -7.64 -52.49
C LYS A 47 -0.96 -6.49 -51.93
N ARG A 48 -2.24 -6.40 -52.34
CA ARG A 48 -3.21 -5.37 -51.92
C ARG A 48 -4.63 -5.94 -51.82
N GLY A 49 -4.74 -7.24 -51.51
CA GLY A 49 -6.02 -7.93 -51.36
C GLY A 49 -6.55 -7.91 -49.93
N PRO A 50 -7.78 -8.41 -49.70
CA PRO A 50 -8.30 -8.63 -48.35
C PRO A 50 -7.49 -9.68 -47.59
N THR A 51 -7.47 -9.58 -46.25
CA THR A 51 -6.94 -10.60 -45.35
C THR A 51 -7.73 -11.91 -45.46
N LEU A 52 -7.05 -13.05 -45.34
CA LEU A 52 -7.65 -14.38 -45.46
C LEU A 52 -7.91 -15.03 -44.09
N MET A 53 -9.07 -15.66 -43.95
CA MET A 53 -9.50 -16.32 -42.70
C MET A 53 -8.61 -17.51 -42.30
N GLU A 54 -7.93 -18.11 -43.28
CA GLU A 54 -7.00 -19.23 -43.08
C GLU A 54 -5.68 -18.81 -42.37
N ASP A 55 -5.44 -17.51 -42.19
CA ASP A 55 -4.30 -16.99 -41.43
C ASP A 55 -4.39 -17.35 -39.95
N HIS A 56 -3.81 -18.49 -39.59
CA HIS A 56 -3.82 -19.00 -38.23
C HIS A 56 -2.85 -18.25 -37.31
N ILE A 57 -1.75 -17.71 -37.84
CA ILE A 57 -0.75 -16.96 -37.05
C ILE A 57 -1.37 -15.64 -36.58
N PHE A 58 -1.97 -14.88 -37.51
CA PHE A 58 -2.69 -13.65 -37.17
C PHE A 58 -3.81 -13.91 -36.16
N ARG A 59 -4.65 -14.91 -36.44
CA ARG A 59 -5.77 -15.25 -35.57
C ARG A 59 -5.34 -15.65 -34.17
N GLU A 60 -4.34 -16.51 -34.03
CA GLU A 60 -3.90 -16.98 -32.72
C GLU A 60 -3.32 -15.83 -31.88
N LYS A 61 -2.49 -14.97 -32.51
CA LYS A 61 -1.94 -13.78 -31.87
C LYS A 61 -3.03 -12.82 -31.40
N MET A 62 -4.01 -12.52 -32.27
CA MET A 62 -5.14 -11.65 -31.93
C MET A 62 -6.04 -12.29 -30.86
N PHE A 63 -6.34 -13.58 -31.00
CA PHE A 63 -7.16 -14.32 -30.05
C PHE A 63 -6.55 -14.27 -28.64
N HIS A 64 -5.24 -14.48 -28.49
CA HIS A 64 -4.62 -14.36 -27.17
C HIS A 64 -4.70 -12.92 -26.63
N PHE A 65 -4.38 -11.92 -27.47
CA PHE A 65 -4.44 -10.49 -27.10
C PHE A 65 -5.83 -10.09 -26.58
N ASP A 66 -6.89 -10.49 -27.30
CA ASP A 66 -8.28 -10.17 -26.96
C ASP A 66 -8.73 -10.74 -25.60
N HIS A 67 -8.02 -11.75 -25.08
CA HIS A 67 -8.35 -12.45 -23.83
C HIS A 67 -7.28 -12.26 -22.73
N GLU A 68 -6.38 -11.28 -22.85
CA GLU A 68 -5.33 -11.04 -21.85
C GLU A 68 -5.87 -10.52 -20.50
N ARG A 69 -7.05 -9.88 -20.48
CA ARG A 69 -7.58 -9.25 -19.26
C ARG A 69 -8.48 -10.21 -18.49
N ILE A 70 -8.19 -10.35 -17.21
CA ILE A 70 -9.07 -10.99 -16.22
C ILE A 70 -9.80 -9.91 -15.40
N PRO A 71 -10.89 -10.25 -14.69
CA PRO A 71 -11.49 -9.32 -13.74
C PRO A 71 -10.46 -8.81 -12.73
N GLU A 72 -10.46 -7.52 -12.44
CA GLU A 72 -9.71 -7.00 -11.30
C GLU A 72 -10.34 -7.48 -9.97
N ARG A 73 -9.62 -7.27 -8.86
CA ARG A 73 -10.20 -7.49 -7.52
C ARG A 73 -11.33 -6.48 -7.29
N VAL A 74 -12.43 -6.90 -6.66
CA VAL A 74 -13.60 -6.02 -6.39
C VAL A 74 -13.22 -4.79 -5.56
N VAL A 75 -12.33 -5.00 -4.60
CA VAL A 75 -11.63 -3.99 -3.78
C VAL A 75 -10.15 -4.27 -3.82
N HIS A 76 -9.32 -3.28 -3.50
CA HIS A 76 -7.86 -3.44 -3.54
C HIS A 76 -7.31 -3.81 -4.92
N ALA A 77 -7.97 -3.34 -5.99
CA ALA A 77 -7.59 -3.61 -7.37
C ALA A 77 -6.21 -3.03 -7.70
N ARG A 78 -5.96 -1.79 -7.28
CA ARG A 78 -4.68 -1.12 -7.45
C ARG A 78 -3.69 -1.58 -6.37
N GLY A 79 -2.58 -2.18 -6.78
CA GLY A 79 -1.56 -2.65 -5.85
C GLY A 79 -0.28 -3.15 -6.51
N TYR A 80 0.70 -3.48 -5.68
CA TYR A 80 2.00 -4.00 -6.08
C TYR A 80 2.46 -5.11 -5.14
N GLY A 81 3.11 -6.12 -5.69
CA GLY A 81 3.56 -7.30 -4.98
C GLY A 81 5.06 -7.51 -5.12
N ALA A 82 5.68 -8.02 -4.06
CA ALA A 82 7.10 -8.34 -4.00
C ALA A 82 7.33 -9.62 -3.19
N HIS A 83 8.42 -10.31 -3.50
CA HIS A 83 8.89 -11.49 -2.79
C HIS A 83 9.80 -11.08 -1.63
N GLY A 84 9.91 -11.99 -0.66
CA GLY A 84 10.82 -11.83 0.46
C GLY A 84 10.87 -13.06 1.33
N TYR A 85 11.29 -12.85 2.58
CA TYR A 85 11.22 -13.85 3.63
C TYR A 85 10.78 -13.23 4.96
N PHE A 86 10.18 -14.06 5.80
CA PHE A 86 9.96 -13.81 7.20
C PHE A 86 10.96 -14.61 8.05
N GLU A 87 11.64 -13.94 8.97
CA GLU A 87 12.60 -14.51 9.90
C GLU A 87 12.05 -14.44 11.33
N THR A 88 11.85 -15.60 11.96
CA THR A 88 11.40 -15.69 13.36
C THR A 88 12.54 -15.36 14.31
N TYR A 89 12.36 -14.45 15.27
CA TYR A 89 13.44 -14.07 16.20
C TYR A 89 13.64 -15.07 17.33
N GLU A 90 12.55 -15.54 17.94
CA GLU A 90 12.57 -16.49 19.04
C GLU A 90 11.42 -17.49 18.86
N THR A 91 11.54 -18.67 19.47
CA THR A 91 10.47 -19.66 19.42
C THR A 91 9.23 -19.17 20.17
N LEU A 92 8.04 -19.40 19.62
CA LEU A 92 6.76 -19.07 20.26
C LEU A 92 5.98 -20.31 20.73
N GLU A 93 6.67 -21.42 21.03
CA GLU A 93 6.02 -22.70 21.33
C GLU A 93 5.06 -22.66 22.54
N GLU A 94 5.30 -21.75 23.49
CA GLU A 94 4.42 -21.51 24.63
C GLU A 94 3.09 -20.86 24.22
N LEU A 95 3.06 -20.11 23.12
CA LEU A 95 1.89 -19.39 22.62
C LEU A 95 1.17 -20.16 21.50
N THR A 96 1.92 -20.71 20.56
CA THR A 96 1.36 -21.32 19.34
C THR A 96 2.16 -22.52 18.88
N CYS A 97 1.48 -23.54 18.34
CA CYS A 97 2.11 -24.65 17.65
C CYS A 97 2.36 -24.40 16.16
N ALA A 98 2.07 -23.20 15.63
CA ALA A 98 2.27 -22.87 14.23
C ALA A 98 3.75 -23.02 13.83
N ASP A 99 3.99 -23.87 12.83
CA ASP A 99 5.33 -24.32 12.41
C ASP A 99 6.30 -23.16 12.13
N ILE A 100 5.80 -22.08 11.52
CA ILE A 100 6.57 -20.87 11.18
C ILE A 100 7.29 -20.23 12.38
N PHE A 101 6.77 -20.40 13.60
CA PHE A 101 7.30 -19.78 14.82
C PHE A 101 8.09 -20.75 15.72
N GLN A 102 8.37 -21.97 15.27
CA GLN A 102 8.97 -23.00 16.13
C GLN A 102 10.51 -22.97 16.12
N ARG A 103 11.13 -22.20 15.22
CA ARG A 103 12.59 -22.22 15.01
C ARG A 103 13.14 -20.80 14.87
N LYS A 104 13.99 -20.40 15.82
CA LYS A 104 14.74 -19.14 15.78
C LYS A 104 15.61 -19.04 14.53
N GLY A 105 15.57 -17.88 13.87
CA GLY A 105 16.33 -17.54 12.67
C GLY A 105 15.84 -18.24 11.40
N GLU A 106 14.76 -19.04 11.46
CA GLU A 106 14.25 -19.68 10.24
C GLU A 106 13.63 -18.65 9.31
N LYS A 107 14.06 -18.70 8.04
CA LYS A 107 13.52 -17.89 6.96
C LYS A 107 12.43 -18.64 6.23
N THR A 108 11.19 -18.18 6.40
CA THR A 108 10.01 -18.66 5.66
C THR A 108 9.77 -17.75 4.46
N PRO A 109 9.73 -18.27 3.22
CA PRO A 109 9.45 -17.44 2.06
C PRO A 109 8.09 -16.75 2.19
N VAL A 110 8.01 -15.50 1.72
CA VAL A 110 6.75 -14.75 1.67
C VAL A 110 6.52 -14.09 0.32
N PHE A 111 5.26 -13.84 0.02
CA PHE A 111 4.85 -12.88 -1.00
C PHE A 111 3.91 -11.86 -0.39
N THR A 112 4.25 -10.59 -0.53
CA THR A 112 3.50 -9.48 0.05
C THR A 112 2.90 -8.64 -1.04
N ARG A 113 1.62 -8.26 -0.90
CA ARG A 113 0.95 -7.32 -1.78
C ARG A 113 0.35 -6.17 -1.00
N PHE A 114 0.75 -4.97 -1.39
CA PHE A 114 0.19 -3.71 -0.92
C PHE A 114 -0.84 -3.17 -1.91
N SER A 115 -1.79 -2.38 -1.45
CA SER A 115 -2.87 -1.86 -2.31
C SER A 115 -3.58 -0.65 -1.71
N THR A 116 -4.25 0.15 -2.53
CA THR A 116 -5.36 1.02 -2.07
C THR A 116 -6.63 0.16 -1.89
N VAL A 117 -7.83 0.74 -1.72
CA VAL A 117 -9.10 -0.01 -1.57
C VAL A 117 -10.09 0.32 -2.68
N ALA A 118 -10.50 1.60 -2.77
CA ALA A 118 -11.65 2.01 -3.58
C ALA A 118 -11.32 2.09 -5.08
N GLY A 119 -10.09 2.47 -5.41
CA GLY A 119 -9.67 2.63 -6.81
C GLY A 119 -9.70 1.34 -7.63
N SER A 120 -10.04 1.45 -8.92
CA SER A 120 -9.80 0.38 -9.91
C SER A 120 -8.30 0.22 -10.18
N LYS A 121 -7.89 -0.84 -10.88
CA LYS A 121 -6.48 -1.19 -11.15
C LYS A 121 -5.65 -0.05 -11.77
N GLY A 122 -6.27 0.83 -12.55
CA GLY A 122 -5.64 1.98 -13.19
C GLY A 122 -5.66 3.27 -12.37
N SER A 123 -6.20 3.28 -11.14
CA SER A 123 -6.20 4.45 -10.27
C SER A 123 -4.77 4.81 -9.83
N PRO A 124 -4.53 6.06 -9.38
CA PRO A 124 -3.21 6.44 -8.87
C PRO A 124 -2.95 5.82 -7.49
N ASP A 125 -1.67 5.75 -7.10
CA ASP A 125 -1.22 5.12 -5.84
C ASP A 125 -1.54 5.94 -4.57
N LEU A 126 -1.50 7.27 -4.67
CA LEU A 126 -1.53 8.17 -3.53
C LEU A 126 -2.90 8.84 -3.36
N ALA A 127 -3.98 8.09 -3.63
CA ALA A 127 -5.32 8.46 -3.18
C ALA A 127 -5.36 8.55 -1.63
N ARG A 128 -6.20 9.43 -1.07
CA ARG A 128 -6.55 9.35 0.36
C ARG A 128 -7.42 8.12 0.55
N ASP A 129 -6.81 7.06 1.04
CA ASP A 129 -7.46 5.75 1.13
C ASP A 129 -6.78 4.90 2.22
N VAL A 130 -7.43 3.84 2.63
CA VAL A 130 -6.77 2.79 3.40
C VAL A 130 -5.76 2.09 2.49
N ARG A 131 -4.67 1.58 3.07
CA ARG A 131 -3.75 0.69 2.36
C ARG A 131 -3.95 -0.74 2.84
N GLY A 132 -4.24 -1.66 1.91
CA GLY A 132 -4.22 -3.09 2.18
C GLY A 132 -2.78 -3.58 2.31
N PHE A 133 -2.52 -4.46 3.27
CA PHE A 133 -1.21 -5.06 3.57
C PHE A 133 -1.42 -6.58 3.75
N ALA A 134 -1.31 -7.32 2.65
CA ALA A 134 -1.53 -8.76 2.63
C ALA A 134 -0.21 -9.53 2.48
N VAL A 135 0.07 -10.46 3.39
CA VAL A 135 1.28 -11.29 3.40
C VAL A 135 0.90 -12.76 3.33
N LYS A 136 1.43 -13.48 2.34
CA LYS A 136 1.33 -14.93 2.20
C LYS A 136 2.63 -15.55 2.67
N PHE A 137 2.56 -16.40 3.68
CA PHE A 137 3.67 -17.19 4.19
C PHE A 137 3.61 -18.60 3.59
N TYR A 138 4.67 -19.01 2.91
CA TYR A 138 4.80 -20.37 2.37
C TYR A 138 5.43 -21.29 3.43
N THR A 139 4.64 -21.67 4.45
CA THR A 139 5.11 -22.49 5.57
C THR A 139 5.28 -23.97 5.17
N LYS A 140 5.87 -24.78 6.06
CA LYS A 140 5.99 -26.23 5.83
C LYS A 140 4.69 -27.00 6.06
N GLU A 141 3.69 -26.35 6.66
CA GLU A 141 2.39 -26.94 7.01
C GLU A 141 1.22 -26.22 6.30
N GLY A 142 1.49 -25.62 5.14
CA GLY A 142 0.51 -24.94 4.31
C GLY A 142 0.78 -23.44 4.16
N ASN A 143 0.04 -22.79 3.27
CA ASN A 143 0.11 -21.34 3.15
C ASN A 143 -0.70 -20.70 4.28
N TRP A 144 -0.11 -19.73 4.98
CA TRP A 144 -0.83 -18.84 5.90
C TRP A 144 -0.94 -17.46 5.25
N ASP A 145 -2.13 -16.86 5.25
CA ASP A 145 -2.35 -15.51 4.76
C ASP A 145 -2.74 -14.55 5.91
N LEU A 146 -1.88 -13.57 6.20
CA LEU A 146 -2.22 -12.44 7.07
C LEU A 146 -2.68 -11.27 6.20
N VAL A 147 -4.00 -11.08 6.12
CA VAL A 147 -4.64 -10.10 5.22
C VAL A 147 -5.12 -8.89 6.00
N GLY A 148 -4.20 -7.93 6.18
CA GLY A 148 -4.39 -6.73 6.99
C GLY A 148 -4.58 -5.44 6.19
N ASN A 149 -4.62 -4.33 6.95
CA ASN A 149 -4.61 -2.94 6.46
C ASN A 149 -3.54 -2.13 7.20
N ASN A 150 -3.25 -0.91 6.76
CA ASN A 150 -2.35 0.02 7.45
C ASN A 150 -2.98 0.79 8.63
N ILE A 151 -4.22 0.47 8.97
CA ILE A 151 -5.00 1.10 10.05
C ILE A 151 -5.53 -0.03 10.95
N PRO A 152 -5.49 0.10 12.29
CA PRO A 152 -5.79 -1.00 13.22
C PRO A 152 -7.27 -1.35 13.37
N VAL A 153 -8.16 -0.61 12.69
CA VAL A 153 -9.62 -0.76 12.76
C VAL A 153 -10.24 -0.78 11.38
N PHE A 154 -11.51 -1.14 11.30
CA PHE A 154 -12.31 -1.10 10.08
C PHE A 154 -13.50 -0.13 10.20
N PHE A 155 -14.13 0.21 9.07
CA PHE A 155 -15.28 1.12 9.05
C PHE A 155 -16.57 0.53 9.63
N ILE A 156 -16.71 -0.79 9.58
CA ILE A 156 -17.94 -1.50 9.91
C ILE A 156 -17.66 -2.67 10.83
N GLN A 157 -18.70 -3.06 11.57
CA GLN A 157 -18.62 -4.13 12.57
C GLN A 157 -18.97 -5.50 11.99
N ASP A 158 -19.86 -5.57 11.00
CA ASP A 158 -20.39 -6.82 10.46
C ASP A 158 -20.21 -6.89 8.94
N ALA A 159 -19.73 -8.03 8.44
CA ALA A 159 -19.48 -8.25 7.02
C ALA A 159 -20.74 -8.10 6.14
N MET A 160 -21.95 -8.24 6.70
CA MET A 160 -23.19 -7.99 5.96
C MET A 160 -23.27 -6.57 5.39
N LYS A 161 -22.62 -5.58 6.03
CA LYS A 161 -22.57 -4.18 5.58
C LYS A 161 -21.43 -3.91 4.60
N PHE A 162 -20.55 -4.87 4.32
CA PHE A 162 -19.39 -4.67 3.46
C PHE A 162 -19.77 -4.23 2.03
N PRO A 163 -20.77 -4.83 1.36
CA PRO A 163 -21.19 -4.33 0.05
C PRO A 163 -21.72 -2.89 0.11
N ASP A 164 -22.46 -2.52 1.16
CA ASP A 164 -23.00 -1.16 1.30
C ASP A 164 -21.89 -0.12 1.47
N LEU A 165 -20.89 -0.40 2.33
CA LEU A 165 -19.71 0.43 2.51
C LEU A 165 -18.92 0.59 1.20
N ILE A 166 -18.66 -0.52 0.50
CA ILE A 166 -17.87 -0.47 -0.73
C ILE A 166 -18.64 0.22 -1.85
N HIS A 167 -19.96 0.01 -1.96
CA HIS A 167 -20.79 0.74 -2.92
C HIS A 167 -20.82 2.24 -2.61
N SER A 168 -20.85 2.63 -1.34
CA SER A 168 -20.87 4.05 -0.96
C SER A 168 -19.54 4.74 -1.23
N ALA A 169 -18.40 4.04 -1.09
CA ALA A 169 -17.05 4.58 -1.36
C ALA A 169 -16.61 4.50 -2.84
N LYS A 170 -17.26 3.68 -3.66
CA LYS A 170 -16.96 3.54 -5.09
C LYS A 170 -17.64 4.65 -5.89
N ALA A 171 -17.16 4.82 -7.12
CA ALA A 171 -17.78 5.62 -8.15
C ALA A 171 -19.30 5.41 -8.22
N GLU A 172 -20.05 6.51 -8.28
CA GLU A 172 -21.50 6.45 -8.22
C GLU A 172 -22.09 5.84 -9.50
N PRO A 173 -23.16 5.04 -9.40
CA PRO A 173 -23.60 4.18 -10.50
C PRO A 173 -24.25 4.93 -11.67
N ASP A 174 -24.72 6.16 -11.45
CA ASP A 174 -25.32 7.00 -12.49
C ASP A 174 -24.27 7.65 -13.41
N ARG A 175 -23.08 7.91 -12.88
CA ARG A 175 -22.04 8.70 -13.55
C ARG A 175 -20.68 8.01 -13.70
N GLY A 176 -20.40 6.97 -12.92
CA GLY A 176 -19.15 6.21 -12.99
C GLY A 176 -17.93 6.96 -12.45
N PHE A 177 -18.13 7.95 -11.57
CA PHE A 177 -17.08 8.70 -10.88
C PHE A 177 -17.58 9.19 -9.49
N PRO A 178 -16.72 9.70 -8.59
CA PRO A 178 -15.27 9.88 -8.71
C PRO A 178 -14.48 8.55 -8.66
N GLN A 179 -13.24 8.55 -9.17
CA GLN A 179 -12.33 7.41 -9.10
C GLN A 179 -11.39 7.56 -7.91
N ALA A 180 -11.31 6.54 -7.05
CA ALA A 180 -10.40 6.47 -5.90
C ALA A 180 -10.49 7.68 -4.93
N GLN A 181 -11.70 8.16 -4.65
CA GLN A 181 -11.95 9.28 -3.75
C GLN A 181 -13.26 9.04 -2.99
N THR A 182 -13.25 9.28 -1.68
CA THR A 182 -14.44 9.24 -0.81
C THR A 182 -15.15 10.60 -0.71
N ALA A 183 -14.60 11.63 -1.36
CA ALA A 183 -15.10 13.00 -1.36
C ALA A 183 -16.32 13.18 -2.29
N HIS A 184 -17.41 12.48 -1.99
CA HIS A 184 -18.69 12.58 -2.71
C HIS A 184 -19.86 12.14 -1.82
N ASP A 185 -21.08 12.43 -2.27
CA ASP A 185 -22.31 12.31 -1.49
C ASP A 185 -22.57 10.90 -0.95
N ASN A 186 -22.49 9.85 -1.78
CA ASN A 186 -22.84 8.50 -1.34
C ASN A 186 -22.01 8.00 -0.14
N PHE A 187 -20.69 8.24 -0.17
CA PHE A 187 -19.81 7.83 0.93
C PHE A 187 -20.21 8.54 2.22
N TRP A 188 -20.29 9.87 2.17
CA TRP A 188 -20.58 10.66 3.36
C TRP A 188 -22.03 10.50 3.85
N ASP A 189 -23.00 10.19 2.98
CA ASP A 189 -24.36 9.82 3.41
C ASP A 189 -24.33 8.53 4.24
N PHE A 190 -23.71 7.46 3.70
CA PHE A 190 -23.57 6.19 4.40
C PHE A 190 -22.87 6.36 5.76
N ILE A 191 -21.76 7.09 5.78
CA ILE A 191 -20.98 7.37 6.98
C ILE A 191 -21.80 8.18 7.99
N SER A 192 -22.57 9.17 7.55
CA SER A 192 -23.46 9.98 8.41
C SER A 192 -24.65 9.21 8.99
N LEU A 193 -24.92 8.00 8.47
CA LEU A 193 -25.98 7.10 8.93
C LEU A 193 -25.43 5.82 9.58
N SER A 194 -24.09 5.70 9.66
CA SER A 194 -23.37 4.53 10.19
C SER A 194 -22.35 4.99 11.23
N PRO A 195 -22.78 5.40 12.44
CA PRO A 195 -21.88 5.98 13.44
C PRO A 195 -20.72 5.05 13.84
N GLU A 196 -20.86 3.72 13.68
CA GLU A 196 -19.77 2.74 13.87
C GLU A 196 -18.49 3.07 13.06
N SER A 197 -18.61 3.82 11.97
CA SER A 197 -17.49 4.24 11.13
C SER A 197 -16.66 5.40 11.68
N MET A 198 -17.12 6.12 12.71
CA MET A 198 -16.51 7.39 13.13
C MET A 198 -15.06 7.25 13.60
N HIS A 199 -14.70 6.12 14.23
CA HIS A 199 -13.31 5.86 14.59
C HIS A 199 -12.44 5.76 13.34
N MET A 200 -12.85 4.94 12.37
CA MET A 200 -12.12 4.76 11.11
C MET A 200 -12.04 6.05 10.28
N VAL A 201 -13.07 6.91 10.32
CA VAL A 201 -13.05 8.23 9.66
C VAL A 201 -11.91 9.10 10.18
N MET A 202 -11.64 9.10 11.50
CA MET A 202 -10.52 9.88 12.04
C MET A 202 -9.18 9.40 11.49
N TRP A 203 -9.00 8.09 11.33
CA TRP A 203 -7.80 7.54 10.70
C TRP A 203 -7.72 7.88 9.21
N ALA A 204 -8.80 7.69 8.45
CA ALA A 204 -8.84 7.95 7.01
C ALA A 204 -8.63 9.43 6.65
N MET A 205 -9.11 10.33 7.50
CA MET A 205 -8.91 11.78 7.32
C MET A 205 -7.54 12.25 7.81
N SER A 206 -6.83 11.45 8.60
CA SER A 206 -5.44 11.73 8.98
C SER A 206 -4.45 11.43 7.86
N ASP A 207 -3.20 11.81 8.06
CA ASP A 207 -2.13 11.54 7.11
C ASP A 207 -1.78 10.04 6.97
N ARG A 208 -2.31 9.18 7.85
CA ARG A 208 -2.20 7.71 7.72
C ARG A 208 -2.72 7.19 6.37
N ALA A 209 -3.63 7.92 5.73
CA ALA A 209 -4.24 7.56 4.44
C ALA A 209 -3.51 8.11 3.21
N ILE A 210 -2.44 8.90 3.39
CA ILE A 210 -1.59 9.45 2.33
C ILE A 210 -0.11 9.22 2.64
N PRO A 211 0.32 7.94 2.78
CA PRO A 211 1.68 7.61 3.17
C PRO A 211 2.69 8.02 2.10
N ARG A 212 3.89 8.42 2.51
CA ARG A 212 4.97 8.83 1.60
C ARG A 212 5.47 7.66 0.74
N SER A 213 5.50 6.48 1.31
CA SER A 213 5.82 5.23 0.64
C SER A 213 5.08 4.10 1.34
N LEU A 214 4.82 3.01 0.63
CA LEU A 214 4.36 1.77 1.23
C LEU A 214 5.38 1.19 2.23
N ARG A 215 6.65 1.57 2.16
CA ARG A 215 7.71 1.17 3.11
C ARG A 215 7.55 1.81 4.49
N PHE A 216 6.83 2.93 4.57
CA PHE A 216 6.69 3.75 5.77
C PHE A 216 5.30 3.65 6.41
N ILE A 217 4.64 2.51 6.23
CA ILE A 217 3.33 2.24 6.84
C ILE A 217 3.43 1.11 7.86
N GLU A 218 2.66 1.25 8.93
CA GLU A 218 2.29 0.11 9.76
C GLU A 218 1.34 -0.83 9.02
N GLY A 219 1.18 -2.03 9.55
CA GLY A 219 0.18 -2.99 9.11
C GLY A 219 -0.50 -3.64 10.30
N PHE A 220 -1.76 -4.04 10.15
CA PHE A 220 -2.56 -4.57 11.23
C PHE A 220 -3.46 -5.67 10.70
N GLY A 221 -3.56 -6.78 11.44
CA GLY A 221 -4.56 -7.82 11.17
C GLY A 221 -6.00 -7.34 11.41
N VAL A 222 -6.16 -6.22 12.14
CA VAL A 222 -7.43 -5.61 12.62
C VAL A 222 -8.15 -6.49 13.65
N HIS A 223 -8.48 -7.70 13.25
CA HIS A 223 -9.26 -8.65 14.04
C HIS A 223 -8.44 -9.25 15.18
N THR A 224 -9.15 -9.64 16.23
CA THR A 224 -8.61 -10.57 17.22
C THR A 224 -8.65 -11.98 16.63
N PHE A 225 -7.51 -12.68 16.68
CA PHE A 225 -7.35 -14.10 16.36
C PHE A 225 -7.02 -14.87 17.63
N LYS A 226 -6.79 -16.17 17.49
CA LYS A 226 -6.24 -17.00 18.56
C LYS A 226 -4.90 -17.60 18.17
N PHE A 227 -4.03 -17.70 19.16
CA PHE A 227 -2.92 -18.63 19.16
C PHE A 227 -3.28 -19.84 20.04
N ILE A 228 -2.94 -21.03 19.54
CA ILE A 228 -3.16 -22.31 20.22
C ILE A 228 -1.84 -23.05 20.31
N ASN A 229 -1.36 -23.35 21.50
CA ASN A 229 -0.10 -24.07 21.69
C ASN A 229 -0.27 -25.60 21.61
N LYS A 230 0.83 -26.35 21.75
CA LYS A 230 0.84 -27.82 21.68
C LYS A 230 -0.02 -28.50 22.76
N ASN A 231 -0.29 -27.81 23.87
CA ASN A 231 -1.14 -28.31 24.97
C ASN A 231 -2.63 -27.97 24.74
N GLY A 232 -2.96 -27.23 23.68
CA GLY A 232 -4.31 -26.75 23.42
C GLY A 232 -4.68 -25.48 24.19
N GLU A 233 -3.72 -24.84 24.87
CA GLU A 233 -3.96 -23.58 25.58
C GLU A 233 -4.13 -22.45 24.56
N GLN A 234 -5.12 -21.59 24.81
CA GLN A 234 -5.52 -20.54 23.88
C GLN A 234 -5.18 -19.16 24.44
N LYS A 235 -4.67 -18.28 23.58
CA LYS A 235 -4.51 -16.85 23.86
C LYS A 235 -5.07 -16.05 22.70
N TYR A 236 -5.68 -14.91 23.01
CA TYR A 236 -6.09 -13.96 22.00
C TYR A 236 -4.89 -13.19 21.48
N VAL A 237 -4.93 -12.88 20.18
CA VAL A 237 -3.84 -12.18 19.51
C VAL A 237 -4.33 -11.15 18.49
N LYS A 238 -3.75 -9.96 18.50
CA LYS A 238 -3.82 -8.99 17.39
C LYS A 238 -2.44 -8.85 16.74
N PHE A 239 -2.39 -8.91 15.41
CA PHE A 239 -1.15 -8.83 14.62
C PHE A 239 -0.84 -7.40 14.19
N HIS A 240 0.44 -7.05 14.25
CA HIS A 240 1.00 -5.74 13.90
C HIS A 240 2.23 -5.90 13.00
N TRP A 241 2.40 -5.02 12.02
CA TRP A 241 3.63 -4.84 11.26
C TRP A 241 4.18 -3.46 11.57
N LYS A 242 5.39 -3.41 12.12
CA LYS A 242 6.07 -2.16 12.48
C LYS A 242 7.16 -1.87 11.44
N PRO A 243 7.08 -0.77 10.66
CA PRO A 243 8.08 -0.48 9.62
C PRO A 243 9.40 -0.09 10.27
N LYS A 244 10.50 -0.73 9.89
CA LYS A 244 11.82 -0.41 10.46
C LYS A 244 12.33 0.97 10.03
N SER A 245 11.88 1.46 8.88
CA SER A 245 12.20 2.81 8.37
C SER A 245 11.35 3.92 9.00
N GLY A 246 10.47 3.56 9.95
CA GLY A 246 9.54 4.47 10.61
C GLY A 246 8.32 4.81 9.76
N MET A 247 7.43 5.64 10.32
CA MET A 247 6.25 6.12 9.61
C MET A 247 6.50 7.49 8.98
N GLN A 248 5.96 7.69 7.78
CA GLN A 248 6.01 8.99 7.10
C GLN A 248 4.86 9.11 6.10
N SER A 249 4.27 10.30 6.07
CA SER A 249 3.22 10.67 5.13
C SER A 249 3.54 11.97 4.41
N VAL A 250 2.81 12.23 3.32
CA VAL A 250 2.83 13.51 2.62
C VAL A 250 1.70 14.40 3.11
N VAL A 251 1.72 15.68 2.72
CA VAL A 251 0.56 16.58 2.92
C VAL A 251 -0.42 16.47 1.75
N TRP A 252 -1.68 16.87 1.93
CA TRP A 252 -2.72 16.62 0.92
C TRP A 252 -2.43 17.25 -0.45
N ASN A 253 -1.99 18.52 -0.48
CA ASN A 253 -1.66 19.18 -1.76
C ASN A 253 -0.53 18.45 -2.50
N GLU A 254 0.46 17.94 -1.77
CA GLU A 254 1.55 17.14 -2.30
C GLU A 254 1.05 15.81 -2.88
N ALA A 255 0.16 15.11 -2.17
CA ALA A 255 -0.47 13.88 -2.66
C ALA A 255 -1.19 14.09 -4.00
N VAL A 256 -1.96 15.19 -4.13
CA VAL A 256 -2.66 15.55 -5.37
C VAL A 256 -1.67 15.76 -6.51
N LYS A 257 -0.56 16.48 -6.27
CA LYS A 257 0.47 16.76 -7.28
C LYS A 257 1.26 15.52 -7.66
N ILE A 258 1.61 14.64 -6.70
CA ILE A 258 2.25 13.35 -6.97
C ILE A 258 1.38 12.52 -7.90
N ASN A 259 0.07 12.40 -7.62
CA ASN A 259 -0.82 11.61 -8.49
C ASN A 259 -0.89 12.16 -9.93
N GLY A 260 -0.67 13.46 -10.13
CA GLY A 260 -0.57 14.07 -11.46
C GLY A 260 0.77 13.83 -12.14
N ALA A 261 1.87 13.87 -11.38
CA ALA A 261 3.24 13.72 -11.89
C ALA A 261 3.64 12.26 -12.12
N ASP A 262 3.36 11.39 -11.15
CA ASP A 262 3.64 9.95 -11.17
C ASP A 262 2.52 9.18 -10.46
N PRO A 263 1.46 8.74 -11.16
CA PRO A 263 0.40 7.95 -10.55
C PRO A 263 0.89 6.57 -10.07
N ASP A 264 2.13 6.17 -10.41
CA ASP A 264 2.78 4.92 -10.05
C ASP A 264 3.82 5.07 -8.93
N PHE A 265 3.83 6.22 -8.24
CA PHE A 265 4.84 6.62 -7.28
C PHE A 265 5.18 5.56 -6.21
N HIS A 266 4.18 4.96 -5.56
CA HIS A 266 4.45 3.95 -4.53
C HIS A 266 4.97 2.64 -5.12
N ARG A 267 4.46 2.25 -6.29
CA ARG A 267 4.90 1.01 -6.96
C ARG A 267 6.31 1.17 -7.50
N ARG A 268 6.62 2.34 -8.04
CA ARG A 268 7.97 2.71 -8.50
C ARG A 268 8.94 2.75 -7.32
N ASP A 269 8.60 3.45 -6.23
CA ASP A 269 9.44 3.50 -5.03
C ASP A 269 9.76 2.10 -4.50
N MET A 270 8.77 1.21 -4.40
CA MET A 270 8.99 -0.19 -3.98
C MET A 270 9.92 -0.95 -4.93
N TRP A 271 9.70 -0.82 -6.25
CA TRP A 271 10.52 -1.49 -7.27
C TRP A 271 11.97 -0.99 -7.26
N GLU A 272 12.16 0.34 -7.24
CA GLU A 272 13.48 0.98 -7.21
C GLU A 272 14.24 0.65 -5.92
N SER A 273 13.58 0.72 -4.76
CA SER A 273 14.21 0.44 -3.46
C SER A 273 14.78 -0.98 -3.43
N ILE A 274 14.00 -1.98 -3.87
CA ILE A 274 14.46 -3.38 -3.93
C ILE A 274 15.59 -3.55 -4.95
N GLN A 275 15.49 -2.93 -6.13
CA GLN A 275 16.53 -3.02 -7.16
C GLN A 275 17.85 -2.37 -6.73
N ASN A 276 17.79 -1.35 -5.89
CA ASN A 276 18.95 -0.64 -5.35
C ASN A 276 19.52 -1.28 -4.07
N GLY A 277 18.87 -2.31 -3.52
CA GLY A 277 19.29 -2.97 -2.29
C GLY A 277 18.83 -2.27 -0.99
N ASP A 278 18.00 -1.23 -1.09
CA ASP A 278 17.29 -0.60 0.04
C ASP A 278 16.04 -1.44 0.37
N TYR A 279 16.28 -2.64 0.91
CA TYR A 279 15.22 -3.63 1.13
C TYR A 279 14.22 -3.17 2.20
N PRO A 280 12.92 -3.10 1.87
CA PRO A 280 11.90 -2.76 2.84
C PRO A 280 11.78 -3.83 3.94
N GLU A 281 11.82 -3.39 5.20
CA GLU A 281 11.70 -4.28 6.36
C GLU A 281 10.56 -3.86 7.31
N TRP A 282 9.83 -4.87 7.81
CA TRP A 282 8.84 -4.72 8.87
C TRP A 282 9.05 -5.77 9.96
N GLU A 283 8.84 -5.39 11.20
CA GLU A 283 8.80 -6.33 12.31
C GLU A 283 7.36 -6.82 12.55
N LEU A 284 7.17 -8.14 12.61
CA LEU A 284 5.90 -8.72 13.02
C LEU A 284 5.81 -8.63 14.54
N GLY A 285 4.77 -7.99 15.02
CA GLY A 285 4.42 -7.86 16.42
C GLY A 285 3.07 -8.49 16.73
N VAL A 286 2.90 -8.91 17.98
CA VAL A 286 1.64 -9.44 18.51
C VAL A 286 1.28 -8.79 19.83
N GLN A 287 0.04 -8.33 19.95
CA GLN A 287 -0.58 -8.08 21.25
C GLN A 287 -1.20 -9.39 21.72
N VAL A 288 -0.76 -9.90 22.87
CA VAL A 288 -1.21 -11.19 23.40
C VAL A 288 -1.94 -10.95 24.71
N PHE A 289 -3.17 -11.46 24.82
CA PHE A 289 -4.00 -11.27 25.99
C PHE A 289 -4.92 -12.50 26.21
N ASP A 290 -5.61 -12.54 27.34
CA ASP A 290 -6.49 -13.64 27.71
C ASP A 290 -7.93 -13.17 27.93
N GLN A 291 -8.80 -14.12 28.30
CA GLN A 291 -10.21 -13.84 28.55
C GLN A 291 -10.41 -12.82 29.68
N ALA A 292 -9.59 -12.86 30.72
CA ALA A 292 -9.73 -11.93 31.85
C ALA A 292 -9.49 -10.48 31.41
N PHE A 293 -8.51 -10.25 30.53
CA PHE A 293 -8.35 -8.93 29.91
C PHE A 293 -9.54 -8.60 28.99
N ALA A 294 -9.98 -9.54 28.15
CA ALA A 294 -11.10 -9.31 27.23
C ALA A 294 -12.41 -8.93 27.94
N ASP A 295 -12.64 -9.49 29.14
CA ASP A 295 -13.82 -9.20 29.97
C ASP A 295 -13.73 -7.84 30.69
N ASP A 296 -12.51 -7.33 30.96
CA ASP A 296 -12.26 -6.07 31.67
C ASP A 296 -12.03 -4.88 30.71
N PHE A 297 -11.64 -5.16 29.47
CA PHE A 297 -11.36 -4.15 28.46
C PHE A 297 -12.59 -3.27 28.21
N GLU A 298 -12.36 -1.96 28.01
CA GLU A 298 -13.44 -0.97 27.90
C GLU A 298 -14.37 -1.19 26.70
N PHE A 299 -13.97 -2.04 25.76
CA PHE A 299 -14.65 -2.33 24.51
C PHE A 299 -14.65 -3.83 24.23
N ASP A 300 -15.51 -4.27 23.31
CA ASP A 300 -15.48 -5.65 22.86
C ASP A 300 -14.23 -5.92 22.00
N VAL A 301 -13.42 -6.91 22.37
CA VAL A 301 -12.21 -7.29 21.62
C VAL A 301 -12.52 -7.91 20.26
N PHE A 302 -13.77 -8.30 20.00
CA PHE A 302 -14.24 -8.81 18.71
C PHE A 302 -14.90 -7.74 17.84
N ASP A 303 -14.96 -6.49 18.31
CA ASP A 303 -15.39 -5.35 17.50
C ASP A 303 -14.23 -4.85 16.63
N ALA A 304 -14.31 -5.10 15.32
CA ALA A 304 -13.31 -4.65 14.35
C ALA A 304 -13.18 -3.11 14.23
N THR A 305 -14.10 -2.34 14.80
CA THR A 305 -14.00 -0.87 14.89
C THR A 305 -13.18 -0.41 16.11
N LYS A 306 -12.66 -1.35 16.92
CA LYS A 306 -11.90 -1.07 18.15
C LYS A 306 -10.45 -1.54 18.06
N LEU A 307 -9.53 -0.66 18.46
CA LEU A 307 -8.12 -1.00 18.69
C LEU A 307 -7.88 -1.30 20.18
N ILE A 308 -6.78 -1.96 20.48
CA ILE A 308 -6.26 -2.09 21.85
C ILE A 308 -5.06 -1.16 21.96
N PRO A 309 -5.09 -0.11 22.80
CA PRO A 309 -3.95 0.79 22.97
C PRO A 309 -2.69 0.02 23.39
N GLU A 310 -1.54 0.38 22.81
CA GLU A 310 -0.27 -0.31 23.08
C GLU A 310 0.20 -0.13 24.53
N GLU A 311 -0.27 0.92 25.19
CA GLU A 311 -0.03 1.18 26.61
C GLU A 311 -0.77 0.20 27.54
N GLN A 312 -1.87 -0.41 27.07
CA GLN A 312 -2.61 -1.43 27.83
C GLN A 312 -2.08 -2.84 27.53
N VAL A 313 -1.87 -3.16 26.25
CA VAL A 313 -1.27 -4.42 25.81
C VAL A 313 -0.11 -4.10 24.86
N PRO A 314 1.14 -4.19 25.33
CA PRO A 314 2.30 -3.91 24.50
C PRO A 314 2.42 -4.86 23.31
N VAL A 315 2.92 -4.35 22.20
CA VAL A 315 3.23 -5.16 21.01
C VAL A 315 4.54 -5.92 21.27
N LYS A 316 4.45 -7.26 21.37
CA LYS A 316 5.62 -8.13 21.44
C LYS A 316 6.13 -8.42 20.04
N ILE A 317 7.34 -7.96 19.71
CA ILE A 317 8.00 -8.26 18.44
C ILE A 317 8.45 -9.73 18.41
N ILE A 318 8.12 -10.44 17.34
CA ILE A 318 8.34 -11.89 17.20
C ILE A 318 9.17 -12.31 15.98
N GLY A 319 9.40 -11.40 15.04
CA GLY A 319 10.22 -11.64 13.87
C GLY A 319 10.22 -10.46 12.91
N ARG A 320 10.86 -10.62 11.76
CA ARG A 320 10.89 -9.58 10.72
C ARG A 320 10.63 -10.14 9.34
N MET A 321 10.01 -9.32 8.50
CA MET A 321 9.88 -9.55 7.07
C MET A 321 10.82 -8.62 6.32
N VAL A 322 11.55 -9.17 5.35
CA VAL A 322 12.40 -8.42 4.42
C VAL A 322 11.91 -8.71 3.01
N LEU A 323 11.60 -7.67 2.22
CA LEU A 323 11.26 -7.81 0.81
C LEU A 323 12.49 -7.56 -0.04
N ASP A 324 12.99 -8.61 -0.69
CA ASP A 324 14.32 -8.63 -1.31
C ASP A 324 14.31 -8.87 -2.82
N ARG A 325 13.14 -9.10 -3.42
CA ARG A 325 13.04 -9.38 -4.86
C ARG A 325 11.72 -8.92 -5.47
N VAL A 326 11.82 -8.23 -6.60
CA VAL A 326 10.68 -7.83 -7.43
C VAL A 326 10.10 -9.02 -8.21
N VAL A 327 8.92 -8.84 -8.79
CA VAL A 327 8.30 -9.85 -9.67
C VAL A 327 8.95 -9.87 -11.05
N ASP A 328 9.07 -11.05 -11.65
CA ASP A 328 9.52 -11.21 -13.04
C ASP A 328 8.39 -10.84 -14.02
N ASN A 329 7.14 -11.18 -13.65
CA ASN A 329 5.97 -10.81 -14.42
C ASN A 329 4.83 -10.33 -13.50
N PHE A 330 4.50 -9.05 -13.59
CA PHE A 330 3.46 -8.43 -12.77
C PHE A 330 2.11 -9.14 -12.87
N PHE A 331 1.69 -9.55 -14.07
CA PHE A 331 0.41 -10.25 -14.22
C PHE A 331 0.46 -11.65 -13.57
N ALA A 332 1.49 -12.42 -13.89
CA ALA A 332 1.62 -13.81 -13.44
C ALA A 332 1.66 -13.93 -11.91
N GLU A 333 2.28 -12.96 -11.24
CA GLU A 333 2.57 -13.01 -9.80
C GLU A 333 1.67 -12.04 -9.02
N THR A 334 1.76 -10.74 -9.28
CA THR A 334 1.02 -9.72 -8.52
C THR A 334 -0.47 -9.68 -8.85
N GLU A 335 -0.85 -9.78 -10.13
CA GLU A 335 -2.27 -9.76 -10.49
C GLU A 335 -2.96 -11.05 -10.07
N GLN A 336 -2.34 -12.21 -10.32
CA GLN A 336 -2.96 -13.52 -10.07
C GLN A 336 -2.82 -14.06 -8.64
N VAL A 337 -2.00 -13.43 -7.76
CA VAL A 337 -1.97 -13.87 -6.36
C VAL A 337 -3.34 -13.76 -5.71
N ALA A 338 -3.71 -14.76 -4.92
CA ALA A 338 -4.93 -14.81 -4.12
C ALA A 338 -4.54 -14.94 -2.64
N PHE A 339 -5.02 -14.01 -1.83
CA PHE A 339 -4.94 -14.07 -0.36
C PHE A 339 -6.32 -14.38 0.19
N CYS A 340 -6.41 -15.12 1.29
CA CYS A 340 -7.68 -15.45 1.93
C CYS A 340 -7.51 -15.52 3.45
N THR A 341 -8.34 -14.80 4.22
CA THR A 341 -8.29 -14.85 5.69
C THR A 341 -8.58 -16.23 6.26
N GLN A 342 -9.28 -17.09 5.50
CA GLN A 342 -9.51 -18.48 5.88
C GLN A 342 -8.22 -19.33 5.87
N ASN A 343 -7.19 -18.92 5.12
CA ASN A 343 -5.93 -19.66 5.02
C ASN A 343 -5.11 -19.46 6.29
N ILE A 344 -5.46 -20.20 7.34
CA ILE A 344 -4.70 -20.35 8.59
C ILE A 344 -4.01 -21.72 8.62
N VAL A 345 -3.04 -21.85 9.52
CA VAL A 345 -2.27 -23.08 9.76
C VAL A 345 -2.52 -23.57 11.19
N PRO A 346 -2.24 -24.85 11.52
CA PRO A 346 -2.31 -25.33 12.90
C PRO A 346 -1.64 -24.38 13.88
N GLY A 347 -2.30 -24.11 15.01
CA GLY A 347 -1.81 -23.18 16.04
C GLY A 347 -2.27 -21.73 15.90
N ILE A 348 -3.01 -21.41 14.84
CA ILE A 348 -3.74 -20.14 14.67
C ILE A 348 -5.22 -20.49 14.48
N ASP A 349 -6.14 -19.73 15.08
CA ASP A 349 -7.58 -19.92 14.89
C ASP A 349 -8.35 -18.59 14.92
N PHE A 350 -9.64 -18.65 14.60
CA PHE A 350 -10.53 -17.51 14.53
C PHE A 350 -11.20 -17.18 15.87
N THR A 351 -11.88 -16.04 15.88
CA THR A 351 -12.73 -15.54 16.98
C THR A 351 -14.14 -15.23 16.43
N PRO A 352 -15.13 -14.93 17.28
CA PRO A 352 -16.48 -14.61 16.82
C PRO A 352 -16.64 -13.20 16.22
N ASP A 353 -15.54 -12.49 15.90
CA ASP A 353 -15.58 -11.21 15.19
C ASP A 353 -16.46 -11.33 13.91
N PRO A 354 -17.62 -10.65 13.85
CA PRO A 354 -18.59 -10.88 12.78
C PRO A 354 -18.13 -10.35 11.42
N LEU A 355 -17.16 -9.43 11.39
CA LEU A 355 -16.53 -9.01 10.14
C LEU A 355 -15.55 -10.08 9.63
N LEU A 356 -14.70 -10.62 10.51
CA LEU A 356 -13.76 -11.70 10.16
C LEU A 356 -14.48 -12.93 9.61
N GLN A 357 -15.58 -13.33 10.27
CA GLN A 357 -16.36 -14.50 9.87
C GLN A 357 -16.88 -14.40 8.43
N GLY A 358 -17.41 -13.24 8.02
CA GLY A 358 -17.86 -13.05 6.63
C GLY A 358 -16.71 -12.93 5.63
N ARG A 359 -15.56 -12.38 6.03
CA ARG A 359 -14.35 -12.33 5.20
C ARG A 359 -13.87 -13.74 4.83
N ASN A 360 -13.89 -14.68 5.78
CA ASN A 360 -13.47 -16.07 5.55
C ASN A 360 -14.22 -16.75 4.38
N PHE A 361 -15.49 -16.41 4.15
CA PHE A 361 -16.22 -16.86 2.96
C PHE A 361 -15.81 -16.11 1.68
N SER A 362 -15.81 -14.77 1.74
CA SER A 362 -15.73 -13.92 0.55
C SER A 362 -14.44 -14.10 -0.27
N TYR A 363 -13.30 -14.22 0.41
CA TYR A 363 -12.01 -14.33 -0.28
C TYR A 363 -11.88 -15.62 -1.08
N LEU A 364 -12.47 -16.73 -0.62
CA LEU A 364 -12.49 -17.99 -1.36
C LEU A 364 -13.41 -17.88 -2.58
N ASP A 365 -14.63 -17.37 -2.38
CA ASP A 365 -15.65 -17.24 -3.42
C ASP A 365 -15.19 -16.36 -4.59
N THR A 366 -14.68 -15.16 -4.29
CA THR A 366 -14.35 -14.16 -5.32
C THR A 366 -13.27 -14.64 -6.32
N GLN A 367 -12.39 -15.58 -5.92
CA GLN A 367 -11.38 -16.12 -6.83
C GLN A 367 -11.96 -16.95 -7.95
N THR A 368 -13.12 -17.57 -7.75
CA THR A 368 -13.74 -18.44 -8.75
C THR A 368 -13.98 -17.69 -10.06
N LYS A 369 -14.51 -16.46 -9.97
CA LYS A 369 -14.70 -15.61 -11.15
C LYS A 369 -13.40 -14.92 -11.58
N ARG A 370 -12.62 -14.41 -10.62
CA ARG A 370 -11.42 -13.62 -10.90
C ARG A 370 -10.31 -14.42 -11.59
N LEU A 371 -10.10 -15.66 -11.14
CA LEU A 371 -9.02 -16.55 -11.56
C LEU A 371 -9.52 -17.78 -12.33
N GLY A 372 -10.77 -17.75 -12.79
CA GLY A 372 -11.32 -18.71 -13.74
C GLY A 372 -11.78 -20.06 -13.17
N GLY A 373 -11.63 -20.32 -11.87
CA GLY A 373 -12.18 -21.53 -11.24
C GLY A 373 -11.54 -21.89 -9.91
N PRO A 374 -11.84 -23.10 -9.38
CA PRO A 374 -11.34 -23.56 -8.08
C PRO A 374 -9.84 -23.91 -8.08
N ASN A 375 -9.24 -24.09 -9.26
CA ASN A 375 -7.83 -24.45 -9.43
C ASN A 375 -6.88 -23.24 -9.39
N PHE A 376 -7.31 -22.10 -8.83
CA PHE A 376 -6.43 -20.93 -8.68
C PHE A 376 -5.19 -21.23 -7.81
N THR A 377 -5.25 -22.28 -6.98
CA THR A 377 -4.13 -22.82 -6.20
C THR A 377 -3.05 -23.46 -7.07
N HIS A 378 -3.34 -23.84 -8.31
CA HIS A 378 -2.34 -24.35 -9.27
C HIS A 378 -1.49 -23.24 -9.89
N ILE A 379 -1.94 -21.98 -9.81
CA ILE A 379 -1.16 -20.84 -10.30
C ILE A 379 0.13 -20.74 -9.46
N PRO A 380 1.32 -20.64 -10.07
CA PRO A 380 2.60 -20.82 -9.35
C PRO A 380 2.81 -19.95 -8.10
N ILE A 381 2.31 -18.71 -8.12
CA ILE A 381 2.39 -17.79 -6.97
C ILE A 381 1.43 -18.18 -5.83
N ASN A 382 0.37 -18.93 -6.10
CA ASN A 382 -0.58 -19.38 -5.07
C ASN A 382 -0.24 -20.79 -4.55
N ALA A 383 0.48 -21.58 -5.34
CA ALA A 383 0.78 -22.97 -5.02
C ALA A 383 1.61 -23.09 -3.72
N PRO A 384 1.15 -23.87 -2.73
CA PRO A 384 1.92 -24.22 -1.54
C PRO A 384 3.31 -24.77 -1.88
N LYS A 385 4.28 -24.51 -1.00
CA LYS A 385 5.66 -25.02 -1.11
C LYS A 385 5.92 -26.25 -0.24
N CYS A 386 4.85 -26.86 0.26
CA CYS A 386 4.83 -28.09 1.05
C CYS A 386 4.09 -29.22 0.29
N PRO A 387 4.20 -30.49 0.71
CA PRO A 387 3.43 -31.59 0.11
C PRO A 387 1.92 -31.35 0.19
N MET A 388 1.20 -31.70 -0.89
CA MET A 388 -0.24 -31.57 -1.01
C MET A 388 -0.84 -32.92 -1.37
N HIS A 389 -1.60 -33.52 -0.46
CA HIS A 389 -2.28 -34.80 -0.69
C HIS A 389 -3.75 -34.65 -0.34
N HIS A 390 -4.62 -34.67 -1.36
CA HIS A 390 -6.07 -34.56 -1.24
C HIS A 390 -6.76 -35.34 -2.36
N PHE A 391 -8.09 -35.40 -2.32
CA PHE A 391 -8.89 -36.11 -3.32
C PHE A 391 -9.61 -35.20 -4.33
N HIS A 392 -9.37 -33.88 -4.31
CA HIS A 392 -9.95 -32.97 -5.32
C HIS A 392 -9.54 -33.38 -6.74
N GLN A 393 -10.47 -33.28 -7.68
CA GLN A 393 -10.29 -33.64 -9.10
C GLN A 393 -10.90 -32.56 -10.00
N ASP A 394 -10.50 -32.57 -11.27
CA ASP A 394 -11.04 -31.77 -12.36
C ASP A 394 -11.03 -30.24 -12.12
N GLY A 395 -12.02 -29.52 -12.64
CA GLY A 395 -12.10 -28.06 -12.61
C GLY A 395 -11.43 -27.37 -13.81
N HIS A 396 -11.79 -26.12 -14.06
CA HIS A 396 -11.21 -25.31 -15.14
C HIS A 396 -9.70 -25.17 -14.93
N MET A 397 -8.91 -25.31 -16.00
CA MET A 397 -7.43 -25.22 -15.98
C MET A 397 -6.77 -26.17 -14.94
N ALA A 398 -7.26 -27.41 -14.84
CA ALA A 398 -6.68 -28.45 -14.00
C ALA A 398 -5.28 -28.90 -14.49
N MET A 399 -4.22 -28.28 -13.94
CA MET A 399 -2.83 -28.60 -14.29
C MET A 399 -2.25 -29.75 -13.46
N HIS A 400 -2.67 -29.90 -12.20
CA HIS A 400 -2.11 -30.87 -11.26
C HIS A 400 -3.23 -31.56 -10.47
N ASN A 401 -3.66 -32.74 -10.92
CA ASN A 401 -4.65 -33.55 -10.20
C ASN A 401 -4.01 -34.80 -9.59
N PRO A 402 -4.52 -35.28 -8.42
CA PRO A 402 -4.14 -36.58 -7.87
C PRO A 402 -4.34 -37.69 -8.91
N LYS A 403 -3.33 -38.54 -9.09
CA LYS A 403 -3.34 -39.62 -10.09
C LYS A 403 -3.84 -40.92 -9.45
N GLY A 404 -4.31 -41.85 -10.29
CA GLY A 404 -4.72 -43.18 -9.86
C GLY A 404 -6.24 -43.35 -9.83
N ARG A 405 -6.70 -44.44 -9.20
CA ARG A 405 -8.11 -44.86 -9.20
C ARG A 405 -8.95 -44.24 -8.08
N VAL A 406 -8.30 -43.78 -7.00
CA VAL A 406 -8.98 -43.36 -5.76
C VAL A 406 -9.12 -41.83 -5.72
N ASN A 407 -10.34 -41.35 -5.48
CA ASN A 407 -10.68 -39.94 -5.37
C ASN A 407 -11.70 -39.64 -4.26
N TYR A 408 -11.72 -40.48 -3.21
CA TYR A 408 -12.66 -40.35 -2.09
C TYR A 408 -12.10 -40.99 -0.81
N GLU A 409 -12.66 -40.61 0.33
CA GLU A 409 -12.37 -41.14 1.67
C GLU A 409 -13.68 -41.21 2.49
N PRO A 410 -13.88 -42.23 3.35
CA PRO A 410 -13.02 -43.39 3.56
C PRO A 410 -13.07 -44.41 2.42
N ASN A 411 -12.01 -45.20 2.27
CA ASN A 411 -11.92 -46.25 1.24
C ASN A 411 -11.04 -47.45 1.67
N SER A 412 -11.19 -48.59 0.98
CA SER A 412 -10.49 -49.85 1.27
C SER A 412 -9.33 -50.18 0.31
N TRP A 413 -8.91 -49.21 -0.52
CA TRP A 413 -7.79 -49.40 -1.43
C TRP A 413 -6.46 -49.45 -0.65
N GLN A 414 -5.46 -50.14 -1.20
CA GLN A 414 -4.15 -50.26 -0.55
C GLN A 414 -3.47 -48.89 -0.39
N SER A 415 -2.50 -48.83 0.52
CA SER A 415 -1.73 -47.63 0.85
C SER A 415 -0.62 -47.39 -0.18
N ASP A 416 -0.92 -46.69 -1.27
CA ASP A 416 0.10 -45.98 -2.06
C ASP A 416 0.06 -44.47 -1.76
N GLU A 417 1.00 -43.70 -2.32
CA GLU A 417 1.13 -42.25 -2.08
C GLU A 417 -0.11 -41.42 -2.50
N ASN A 418 -1.08 -42.03 -3.20
CA ASN A 418 -2.30 -41.36 -3.67
C ASN A 418 -3.54 -41.68 -2.81
N ASN A 419 -3.34 -42.14 -1.58
CA ASN A 419 -4.43 -42.50 -0.67
C ASN A 419 -4.31 -41.84 0.73
N PRO A 420 -4.36 -40.50 0.83
CA PRO A 420 -4.17 -39.78 2.09
C PRO A 420 -5.20 -40.15 3.17
N ARG A 421 -4.82 -39.97 4.45
CA ARG A 421 -5.64 -40.16 5.65
C ARG A 421 -5.50 -38.95 6.57
N GLU A 422 -6.53 -38.67 7.36
CA GLU A 422 -6.46 -37.63 8.38
C GLU A 422 -5.40 -37.95 9.45
N CYS A 423 -4.78 -36.92 10.02
CA CYS A 423 -3.81 -37.03 11.10
C CYS A 423 -4.34 -36.30 12.34
N PRO A 424 -4.95 -37.00 13.31
CA PRO A 424 -5.52 -36.35 14.51
C PRO A 424 -4.50 -35.70 15.45
N VAL A 425 -3.21 -36.05 15.32
CA VAL A 425 -2.13 -35.57 16.20
C VAL A 425 -1.55 -34.23 15.71
N HIS A 426 -1.40 -34.07 14.40
CA HIS A 426 -0.77 -32.88 13.79
C HIS A 426 -1.74 -32.04 12.95
N GLY A 427 -2.91 -32.57 12.61
CA GLY A 427 -3.89 -31.90 11.78
C GLY A 427 -4.47 -30.65 12.46
N PHE A 428 -4.95 -29.72 11.62
CA PHE A 428 -5.67 -28.55 12.11
C PHE A 428 -6.86 -28.97 12.98
N LYS A 429 -6.97 -28.36 14.16
CA LYS A 429 -8.09 -28.54 15.08
C LYS A 429 -8.57 -27.16 15.50
N SER A 430 -9.84 -26.87 15.24
CA SER A 430 -10.49 -25.67 15.78
C SER A 430 -10.49 -25.69 17.30
N SER A 431 -10.40 -24.50 17.88
CA SER A 431 -10.66 -24.25 19.30
C SER A 431 -12.01 -24.84 19.71
N ASP A 432 -12.06 -25.36 20.93
CA ASP A 432 -13.20 -26.03 21.54
C ASP A 432 -14.16 -25.05 22.23
N ASP A 433 -14.31 -23.85 21.66
CA ASP A 433 -15.21 -22.83 22.17
C ASP A 433 -16.66 -23.33 22.23
N GLU A 434 -17.32 -23.07 23.37
CA GLU A 434 -18.75 -23.30 23.48
C GLU A 434 -19.53 -22.17 22.76
N ALA A 435 -20.32 -22.54 21.75
CA ALA A 435 -21.31 -21.66 21.14
C ALA A 435 -22.68 -21.88 21.81
N GLN A 436 -23.14 -20.93 22.64
CA GLN A 436 -24.46 -20.93 23.25
C GLN A 436 -25.28 -19.73 22.77
N GLY A 437 -26.60 -19.90 22.58
CA GLY A 437 -27.51 -18.80 22.27
C GLY A 437 -28.61 -19.11 21.26
N SER A 438 -29.54 -18.17 21.09
CA SER A 438 -30.58 -18.22 20.06
C SER A 438 -30.03 -17.79 18.70
N LYS A 439 -30.51 -18.40 17.61
CA LYS A 439 -30.21 -17.95 16.24
C LYS A 439 -30.88 -16.60 15.98
N LEU A 440 -30.10 -15.53 15.87
CA LEU A 440 -30.57 -14.15 15.69
C LEU A 440 -29.77 -13.41 14.62
N ARG A 441 -30.37 -12.35 14.06
CA ARG A 441 -29.63 -11.27 13.37
C ARG A 441 -29.63 -10.08 14.33
N TYR A 442 -28.54 -9.93 15.06
CA TYR A 442 -28.46 -9.02 16.20
C TYR A 442 -27.05 -8.49 16.35
N ARG A 443 -26.91 -7.18 16.58
CA ARG A 443 -25.63 -6.55 16.92
C ARG A 443 -25.54 -6.44 18.43
N SER A 444 -24.46 -6.95 19.01
CA SER A 444 -24.22 -6.90 20.46
C SER A 444 -24.23 -5.47 20.98
N GLU A 445 -24.81 -5.23 22.15
CA GLU A 445 -24.76 -3.93 22.82
C GLU A 445 -23.33 -3.54 23.19
N THR A 446 -22.41 -4.50 23.35
CA THR A 446 -20.98 -4.26 23.60
C THR A 446 -20.29 -3.52 22.44
N PHE A 447 -20.92 -3.48 21.27
CA PHE A 447 -20.42 -2.80 20.06
C PHE A 447 -20.97 -1.37 19.92
N SER A 448 -21.79 -0.88 20.85
CA SER A 448 -22.55 0.38 20.71
C SER A 448 -21.77 1.67 21.00
N ASP A 449 -20.52 1.59 21.46
CA ASP A 449 -19.66 2.77 21.57
C ASP A 449 -19.03 3.10 20.21
N HIS A 450 -19.37 4.26 19.67
CA HIS A 450 -18.95 4.67 18.33
C HIS A 450 -17.99 5.87 18.32
N TYR A 451 -17.80 6.55 19.46
CA TYR A 451 -17.12 7.85 19.49
C TYR A 451 -15.90 7.88 20.40
N SER A 452 -15.83 7.02 21.42
CA SER A 452 -14.80 7.14 22.45
C SER A 452 -13.39 6.92 21.89
N GLN A 453 -13.18 5.89 21.06
CA GLN A 453 -11.87 5.69 20.42
C GLN A 453 -11.60 6.65 19.27
N ALA A 454 -12.65 7.16 18.59
CA ALA A 454 -12.49 8.25 17.62
C ALA A 454 -11.90 9.49 18.31
N ARG A 455 -12.42 9.83 19.50
CA ARG A 455 -11.92 10.92 20.34
C ARG A 455 -10.51 10.63 20.85
N GLN A 456 -10.26 9.42 21.35
CA GLN A 456 -8.93 9.00 21.81
C GLN A 456 -7.89 9.19 20.71
N PHE A 457 -8.16 8.70 19.50
CA PHE A 457 -7.28 8.88 18.36
C PHE A 457 -7.03 10.36 18.07
N TYR A 458 -8.08 11.18 17.93
CA TYR A 458 -7.94 12.61 17.62
C TYR A 458 -7.13 13.37 18.68
N LEU A 459 -7.37 13.11 19.97
CA LEU A 459 -6.63 13.74 21.07
C LEU A 459 -5.18 13.26 21.18
N SER A 460 -4.87 12.08 20.64
CA SER A 460 -3.52 11.53 20.62
C SER A 460 -2.61 12.19 19.57
N GLN A 461 -3.21 12.86 18.58
CA GLN A 461 -2.49 13.53 17.50
C GLN A 461 -1.80 14.81 17.98
N THR A 462 -0.70 15.19 17.32
CA THR A 462 -0.12 16.53 17.45
C THR A 462 -1.06 17.60 16.91
N LYS A 463 -0.84 18.88 17.23
CA LYS A 463 -1.66 19.98 16.69
C LYS A 463 -1.61 20.08 15.17
N ILE A 464 -0.47 19.75 14.56
CA ILE A 464 -0.32 19.71 13.10
C ILE A 464 -1.17 18.59 12.51
N GLU A 465 -1.07 17.37 13.05
CA GLU A 465 -1.89 16.24 12.61
C GLU A 465 -3.40 16.48 12.81
N GLN A 466 -3.80 17.15 13.91
CA GLN A 466 -5.18 17.58 14.14
C GLN A 466 -5.67 18.56 13.05
N SER A 467 -4.82 19.52 12.66
CA SER A 467 -5.12 20.45 11.56
C SER A 467 -5.29 19.72 10.24
N HIS A 468 -4.44 18.74 9.93
CA HIS A 468 -4.55 17.97 8.69
C HIS A 468 -5.85 17.14 8.64
N ILE A 469 -6.28 16.55 9.76
CA ILE A 469 -7.58 15.86 9.87
C ILE A 469 -8.73 16.82 9.60
N GLN A 470 -8.69 18.02 10.20
CA GLN A 470 -9.68 19.06 9.98
C GLN A 470 -9.73 19.47 8.50
N ASP A 471 -8.58 19.75 7.88
CA ASP A 471 -8.48 20.17 6.50
C ASP A 471 -8.96 19.09 5.53
N ALA A 472 -8.68 17.82 5.83
CA ALA A 472 -9.20 16.69 5.07
C ALA A 472 -10.73 16.58 5.15
N LEU A 473 -11.31 16.70 6.36
CA LEU A 473 -12.77 16.72 6.54
C LEU A 473 -13.42 17.89 5.79
N ILE A 474 -12.85 19.09 5.87
CA ILE A 474 -13.33 20.26 5.12
C ILE A 474 -13.24 20.00 3.62
N PHE A 475 -12.09 19.50 3.14
CA PHE A 475 -11.88 19.20 1.73
C PHE A 475 -12.92 18.19 1.21
N GLU A 476 -13.07 17.05 1.88
CA GLU A 476 -13.97 16.01 1.41
C GLU A 476 -15.44 16.44 1.46
N LEU A 477 -15.88 17.02 2.59
CA LEU A 477 -17.26 17.49 2.75
C LEU A 477 -17.57 18.70 1.85
N SER A 478 -16.58 19.49 1.43
CA SER A 478 -16.79 20.56 0.45
C SER A 478 -17.19 20.05 -0.95
N LYS A 479 -16.94 18.77 -1.23
CA LYS A 479 -17.33 18.10 -2.48
C LYS A 479 -18.70 17.44 -2.40
N VAL A 480 -19.28 17.34 -1.21
CA VAL A 480 -20.62 16.79 -0.98
C VAL A 480 -21.67 17.83 -1.35
N GLU A 481 -22.50 17.52 -2.34
CA GLU A 481 -23.50 18.44 -2.88
C GLU A 481 -24.64 18.66 -1.89
N HIS A 482 -25.12 17.62 -1.20
CA HIS A 482 -26.23 17.70 -0.26
C HIS A 482 -25.82 18.27 1.10
N LEU A 483 -26.33 19.47 1.42
CA LEU A 483 -26.05 20.17 2.69
C LEU A 483 -26.38 19.32 3.93
N ALA A 484 -27.51 18.61 3.92
CA ALA A 484 -27.94 17.79 5.06
C ALA A 484 -26.93 16.68 5.41
N ILE A 485 -26.21 16.13 4.43
CA ILE A 485 -25.15 15.15 4.69
C ILE A 485 -24.01 15.81 5.45
N ARG A 486 -23.55 16.99 4.99
CA ARG A 486 -22.50 17.78 5.65
C ARG A 486 -22.87 18.10 7.10
N GLU A 487 -24.11 18.55 7.32
CA GLU A 487 -24.64 18.86 8.66
C GLU A 487 -24.66 17.63 9.57
N ARG A 488 -25.08 16.45 9.07
CA ARG A 488 -25.07 15.21 9.86
C ARG A 488 -23.66 14.75 10.23
N VAL A 489 -22.69 14.88 9.32
CA VAL A 489 -21.29 14.53 9.64
C VAL A 489 -20.77 15.47 10.73
N VAL A 490 -20.99 16.77 10.61
CA VAL A 490 -20.61 17.76 11.63
C VAL A 490 -21.32 17.49 12.97
N SER A 491 -22.58 17.05 12.95
CA SER A 491 -23.34 16.61 14.12
C SER A 491 -22.66 15.43 14.86
N HIS A 492 -22.06 14.49 14.12
CA HIS A 492 -21.25 13.41 14.73
C HIS A 492 -19.92 13.91 15.29
N LEU A 493 -19.26 14.88 14.64
CA LEU A 493 -18.00 15.44 15.15
C LEU A 493 -18.16 16.06 16.55
N LEU A 494 -19.34 16.60 16.88
CA LEU A 494 -19.64 17.12 18.22
C LEU A 494 -19.56 16.05 19.33
N ASN A 495 -19.77 14.78 19.01
CA ASN A 495 -19.59 13.67 19.94
C ASN A 495 -18.12 13.23 20.08
N ILE A 496 -17.27 13.60 19.12
CA ILE A 496 -15.83 13.30 19.11
C ILE A 496 -15.07 14.44 19.79
N ASP A 497 -15.15 15.65 19.24
CA ASP A 497 -14.55 16.85 19.80
C ASP A 497 -15.24 18.14 19.30
N SER A 498 -15.61 19.01 20.24
CA SER A 498 -16.38 20.21 19.94
C SER A 498 -15.58 21.30 19.21
N GLU A 499 -14.26 21.35 19.38
CA GLU A 499 -13.41 22.32 18.69
C GLU A 499 -13.24 21.90 17.22
N LEU A 500 -12.93 20.63 16.98
CA LEU A 500 -12.89 20.04 15.64
C LEU A 500 -14.20 20.31 14.88
N ALA A 501 -15.35 20.02 15.50
CA ALA A 501 -16.65 20.21 14.86
C ALA A 501 -16.89 21.67 14.45
N LYS A 502 -16.53 22.64 15.32
CA LYS A 502 -16.67 24.08 15.03
C LYS A 502 -15.75 24.52 13.89
N LEU A 503 -14.51 24.05 13.89
CA LEU A 503 -13.53 24.39 12.86
C LEU A 503 -13.96 23.84 11.49
N VAL A 504 -14.42 22.59 11.44
CA VAL A 504 -14.97 21.99 10.21
C VAL A 504 -16.24 22.72 9.75
N ALA A 505 -17.18 23.02 10.66
CA ALA A 505 -18.40 23.76 10.33
C ALA A 505 -18.09 25.16 9.76
N SER A 506 -17.12 25.85 10.36
CA SER A 506 -16.64 27.16 9.89
C SER A 506 -15.97 27.04 8.51
N GLY A 507 -15.12 26.04 8.31
CA GLY A 507 -14.45 25.79 7.02
C GLY A 507 -15.42 25.46 5.90
N LEU A 508 -16.55 24.81 6.22
CA LEU A 508 -17.64 24.53 5.28
C LEU A 508 -18.61 25.71 5.09
N GLY A 509 -18.49 26.77 5.89
CA GLY A 509 -19.39 27.91 5.85
C GLY A 509 -20.82 27.60 6.29
N LEU A 510 -21.01 26.63 7.20
CA LEU A 510 -22.32 26.33 7.77
C LEU A 510 -22.87 27.54 8.53
N GLN A 511 -24.11 27.93 8.23
CA GLN A 511 -24.74 29.12 8.81
C GLN A 511 -25.16 28.92 10.27
N THR A 512 -25.41 27.66 10.64
CA THR A 512 -25.83 27.26 11.98
C THR A 512 -25.12 25.97 12.34
N MET A 513 -24.73 25.84 13.61
CA MET A 513 -24.20 24.59 14.11
C MET A 513 -25.35 23.58 14.27
N PRO A 514 -25.22 22.35 13.75
CA PRO A 514 -26.20 21.31 14.03
C PRO A 514 -26.15 20.89 15.51
N GLU A 515 -27.22 20.26 15.98
CA GLU A 515 -27.21 19.58 17.29
C GLU A 515 -26.31 18.34 17.26
N PRO A 516 -25.72 17.90 18.38
CA PRO A 516 -24.97 16.65 18.44
C PRO A 516 -25.82 15.45 18.03
N ALA A 517 -25.22 14.51 17.29
CA ALA A 517 -25.92 13.29 16.88
C ALA A 517 -26.27 12.45 18.11
N GLU A 518 -27.37 11.70 18.05
CA GLU A 518 -27.74 10.79 19.14
C GLU A 518 -26.75 9.63 19.22
N ALA A 519 -25.99 9.57 20.33
CA ALA A 519 -25.04 8.51 20.58
C ALA A 519 -25.70 7.35 21.35
N ALA A 520 -25.52 6.11 20.91
CA ALA A 520 -26.06 4.93 21.57
C ALA A 520 -25.50 4.75 23.00
N LEU A 521 -24.21 5.06 23.17
CA LEU A 521 -23.57 5.22 24.48
C LEU A 521 -22.96 6.61 24.57
N LYS A 522 -22.92 7.15 25.79
CA LYS A 522 -22.25 8.42 26.06
C LYS A 522 -20.75 8.29 25.77
N THR A 523 -20.20 9.18 24.94
CA THR A 523 -18.77 9.21 24.65
C THR A 523 -17.95 9.35 25.92
N ARG A 524 -17.02 8.42 26.13
CA ARG A 524 -16.05 8.45 27.23
C ARG A 524 -15.11 9.64 27.07
N GLN A 525 -14.85 10.31 28.19
CA GLN A 525 -13.99 11.49 28.26
C GLN A 525 -12.70 11.20 29.05
N ASP A 526 -12.59 9.99 29.58
CA ASP A 526 -11.59 9.53 30.53
C ASP A 526 -10.52 8.63 29.90
N LEU A 527 -10.65 8.28 28.62
CA LEU A 527 -9.65 7.46 27.93
C LEU A 527 -8.32 8.23 27.81
N PRO A 528 -7.19 7.61 28.21
CA PRO A 528 -5.88 8.24 28.05
C PRO A 528 -5.52 8.37 26.57
N VAL A 529 -4.79 9.42 26.22
CA VAL A 529 -4.15 9.53 24.90
C VAL A 529 -3.11 8.41 24.74
N SER A 530 -2.87 8.00 23.50
CA SER A 530 -1.92 6.96 23.12
C SER A 530 -0.97 7.51 22.06
N ASP A 531 0.28 7.78 22.44
CA ASP A 531 1.25 8.44 21.55
C ASP A 531 1.61 7.55 20.35
N ALA A 532 1.49 6.23 20.50
CA ALA A 532 1.65 5.24 19.42
C ALA A 532 0.68 5.48 18.24
N LEU A 533 -0.44 6.18 18.47
CA LEU A 533 -1.41 6.50 17.41
C LEU A 533 -0.95 7.66 16.50
N SER A 534 0.01 8.49 16.94
CA SER A 534 0.54 9.62 16.17
C SER A 534 1.75 9.20 15.34
N ILE A 535 1.79 9.65 14.08
CA ILE A 535 2.95 9.47 13.20
C ILE A 535 4.11 10.31 13.72
N GLN A 536 3.85 11.58 14.03
CA GLN A 536 4.91 12.53 14.41
C GLN A 536 5.53 12.22 15.78
N LYS A 537 4.73 11.77 16.76
CA LYS A 537 5.27 11.38 18.07
C LYS A 537 6.05 10.06 18.03
N SER A 538 5.78 9.22 17.04
CA SER A 538 6.47 7.95 16.80
C SER A 538 7.52 8.03 15.67
N ALA A 539 7.86 9.25 15.23
CA ALA A 539 8.78 9.45 14.11
C ALA A 539 10.21 9.03 14.49
N LEU A 540 10.88 8.34 13.56
CA LEU A 540 12.30 8.03 13.68
C LEU A 540 13.12 9.18 13.12
N ALA A 541 14.16 9.60 13.85
CA ALA A 541 15.11 10.61 13.39
C ALA A 541 16.12 9.97 12.41
N THR A 542 15.69 9.71 11.18
CA THR A 542 16.54 9.15 10.11
C THR A 542 16.15 9.67 8.74
N PHE A 543 17.15 9.86 7.86
CA PHE A 543 16.95 10.16 6.44
C PHE A 543 17.27 8.94 5.53
N GLU A 544 17.60 7.79 6.13
CA GLU A 544 17.85 6.54 5.42
C GLU A 544 16.66 6.15 4.53
N GLY A 545 16.95 5.67 3.31
CA GLY A 545 15.96 5.27 2.32
C GLY A 545 15.10 6.41 1.72
N ARG A 546 15.28 7.67 2.14
CA ARG A 546 14.59 8.85 1.57
C ARG A 546 15.37 9.44 0.41
N LYS A 547 14.72 10.31 -0.37
CA LYS A 547 15.25 10.83 -1.63
C LYS A 547 15.47 12.34 -1.56
N LEU A 548 16.68 12.80 -1.85
CA LEU A 548 17.02 14.22 -2.01
C LEU A 548 16.95 14.63 -3.50
N GLY A 549 16.19 15.67 -3.84
CA GLY A 549 16.19 16.23 -5.19
C GLY A 549 17.20 17.36 -5.32
N ILE A 550 18.22 17.23 -6.17
CA ILE A 550 19.27 18.24 -6.36
C ILE A 550 19.08 18.95 -7.71
N LEU A 551 18.56 20.17 -7.69
CA LEU A 551 18.40 21.00 -8.88
C LEU A 551 19.73 21.69 -9.22
N VAL A 552 20.29 21.34 -10.38
CA VAL A 552 21.56 21.89 -10.88
C VAL A 552 21.36 22.76 -12.12
N SER A 553 22.29 23.70 -12.33
CA SER A 553 22.47 24.44 -13.57
C SER A 553 23.90 24.32 -14.07
N ASP A 554 24.19 24.79 -15.28
CA ASP A 554 25.58 24.94 -15.71
C ASP A 554 26.38 25.81 -14.72
N ASP A 555 27.65 25.46 -14.55
CA ASP A 555 28.63 26.02 -13.63
C ASP A 555 28.29 25.83 -12.13
N PHE A 556 27.56 24.77 -11.78
CA PHE A 556 27.29 24.41 -10.38
C PHE A 556 28.57 23.99 -9.61
N ASP A 557 28.59 24.16 -8.30
CA ASP A 557 29.72 23.76 -7.43
C ASP A 557 29.83 22.23 -7.30
N ASP A 558 30.83 21.63 -7.96
CA ASP A 558 31.08 20.19 -7.91
C ASP A 558 31.63 19.72 -6.57
N GLN A 559 32.38 20.56 -5.84
CA GLN A 559 32.89 20.18 -4.54
C GLN A 559 31.74 20.01 -3.54
N LEU A 560 30.81 20.96 -3.52
CA LEU A 560 29.62 20.86 -2.67
C LEU A 560 28.71 19.71 -3.12
N PHE A 561 28.49 19.52 -4.42
CA PHE A 561 27.74 18.38 -4.96
C PHE A 561 28.32 17.04 -4.48
N ASN A 562 29.62 16.84 -4.67
CA ASN A 562 30.29 15.60 -4.28
C ASN A 562 30.25 15.39 -2.75
N SER A 563 30.34 16.47 -1.96
CA SER A 563 30.20 16.39 -0.51
C SER A 563 28.79 15.94 -0.11
N LEU A 564 27.75 16.50 -0.72
CA LEU A 564 26.35 16.08 -0.47
C LEU A 564 26.15 14.61 -0.85
N VAL A 565 26.60 14.21 -2.04
CA VAL A 565 26.47 12.81 -2.50
C VAL A 565 27.20 11.83 -1.59
N SER A 566 28.39 12.19 -1.09
CA SER A 566 29.12 11.35 -0.13
C SER A 566 28.32 11.14 1.15
N GLU A 567 27.80 12.21 1.75
CA GLU A 567 27.02 12.17 2.99
C GLU A 567 25.69 11.42 2.81
N ILE A 568 25.01 11.61 1.68
CA ILE A 568 23.77 10.88 1.33
C ILE A 568 24.02 9.38 1.29
N ASN A 569 25.10 8.95 0.62
CA ASN A 569 25.46 7.54 0.52
C ASN A 569 25.88 6.96 1.88
N GLU A 570 26.61 7.71 2.70
CA GLU A 570 27.00 7.28 4.05
C GLU A 570 25.80 7.06 4.97
N GLN A 571 24.71 7.83 4.79
CA GLN A 571 23.46 7.67 5.54
C GLN A 571 22.49 6.64 4.95
N GLY A 572 22.84 5.99 3.84
CA GLY A 572 21.94 5.06 3.15
C GLY A 572 20.70 5.73 2.55
N ALA A 573 20.80 7.02 2.21
CA ALA A 573 19.75 7.76 1.53
C ALA A 573 19.99 7.77 0.01
N ASN A 574 19.00 8.21 -0.76
CA ASN A 574 19.04 8.29 -2.21
C ASN A 574 19.02 9.76 -2.67
N PHE A 575 19.44 10.01 -3.90
CA PHE A 575 19.28 11.33 -4.54
C PHE A 575 18.97 11.19 -6.02
N GLU A 576 18.39 12.25 -6.59
CA GLU A 576 18.27 12.44 -8.04
C GLU A 576 18.71 13.84 -8.42
N VAL A 577 19.36 13.96 -9.56
CA VAL A 577 19.76 15.22 -10.17
C VAL A 577 18.66 15.69 -11.11
N ILE A 578 18.25 16.94 -10.91
CA ILE A 578 17.25 17.63 -11.71
C ILE A 578 17.96 18.76 -12.45
N ALA A 579 17.68 18.93 -13.74
CA ALA A 579 18.23 20.03 -14.54
C ALA A 579 17.22 20.58 -15.54
N ALA A 580 17.56 21.68 -16.21
CA ALA A 580 16.75 22.23 -17.29
C ALA A 580 16.64 21.29 -18.52
N GLN A 581 17.56 20.32 -18.64
CA GLN A 581 17.62 19.34 -19.73
C GLN A 581 18.04 17.98 -19.19
N ILE A 582 17.56 16.88 -19.81
CA ILE A 582 17.92 15.51 -19.40
C ILE A 582 19.42 15.20 -19.61
N GLY A 583 20.06 15.90 -20.55
CA GLY A 583 21.51 15.85 -20.69
C GLY A 583 22.24 16.35 -19.44
N GLY A 584 21.54 17.03 -18.53
CA GLY A 584 22.07 17.53 -17.27
C GLY A 584 22.78 18.88 -17.43
N ALA A 585 23.87 19.06 -16.69
CA ALA A 585 24.61 20.32 -16.59
C ALA A 585 26.13 20.08 -16.55
N LYS A 586 26.92 21.13 -16.79
CA LYS A 586 28.37 21.13 -16.54
C LYS A 586 28.68 21.75 -15.19
N SER A 587 29.58 21.14 -14.44
CA SER A 587 30.09 21.72 -13.20
C SER A 587 30.99 22.93 -13.45
N SER A 588 31.32 23.65 -12.38
CA SER A 588 32.31 24.74 -12.35
C SER A 588 33.72 24.31 -12.82
N THR A 589 34.05 23.02 -12.75
CA THR A 589 35.30 22.43 -13.26
C THR A 589 35.19 21.90 -14.70
N GLY A 590 34.02 22.02 -15.32
CA GLY A 590 33.75 21.61 -16.70
C GLY A 590 33.38 20.13 -16.87
N VAL A 591 33.15 19.40 -15.77
CA VAL A 591 32.70 17.99 -15.81
C VAL A 591 31.22 17.95 -16.14
N HIS A 592 30.83 17.11 -17.09
CA HIS A 592 29.42 16.95 -17.44
C HIS A 592 28.75 15.91 -16.54
N LEU A 593 27.65 16.30 -15.90
CA LEU A 593 26.80 15.48 -15.06
C LEU A 593 25.45 15.33 -15.77
N GLY A 594 25.06 14.10 -16.10
CA GLY A 594 23.71 13.81 -16.61
C GLY A 594 22.66 14.00 -15.51
N ALA A 595 21.44 14.34 -15.89
CA ALA A 595 20.33 14.42 -14.95
C ALA A 595 19.43 13.18 -15.07
N GLU A 596 18.89 12.72 -13.94
CA GLU A 596 17.84 11.71 -13.92
C GLU A 596 16.49 12.32 -14.34
N GLN A 597 16.28 13.60 -14.05
CA GLN A 597 15.04 14.31 -14.38
C GLN A 597 15.29 15.66 -15.07
N VAL A 598 14.44 15.96 -16.04
CA VAL A 598 14.23 17.35 -16.46
C VAL A 598 13.29 18.03 -15.46
N ILE A 599 13.46 19.33 -15.19
CA ILE A 599 12.74 20.06 -14.13
C ILE A 599 11.20 19.94 -14.21
N ASN A 600 10.64 19.86 -15.42
CA ASN A 600 9.20 19.66 -15.61
C ASN A 600 8.75 18.19 -15.50
N GLY A 601 9.67 17.24 -15.45
CA GLY A 601 9.44 15.81 -15.18
C GLY A 601 9.73 15.40 -13.73
N GLY A 602 10.57 16.17 -13.02
CA GLY A 602 10.95 15.93 -11.63
C GLY A 602 10.49 17.04 -10.68
N PRO A 603 9.18 17.29 -10.50
CA PRO A 603 8.70 18.29 -9.54
C PRO A 603 9.11 17.92 -8.11
N SER A 604 9.23 18.92 -7.24
CA SER A 604 9.78 18.72 -5.88
C SER A 604 8.95 17.76 -5.03
N VAL A 605 7.69 17.53 -5.37
CA VAL A 605 6.77 16.60 -4.70
C VAL A 605 7.26 15.14 -4.70
N LEU A 606 8.17 14.77 -5.60
CA LEU A 606 8.73 13.41 -5.68
C LEU A 606 9.86 13.13 -4.69
N TYR A 607 10.37 14.16 -4.00
CA TYR A 607 11.52 14.07 -3.10
C TYR A 607 11.15 14.42 -1.66
N ASP A 608 11.94 13.97 -0.68
CA ASP A 608 11.70 14.26 0.74
C ASP A 608 12.23 15.64 1.15
N ALA A 609 13.33 16.06 0.53
CA ALA A 609 13.92 17.40 0.64
C ALA A 609 14.52 17.80 -0.71
N VAL A 610 14.89 19.08 -0.86
CA VAL A 610 15.50 19.57 -2.10
C VAL A 610 16.73 20.43 -1.86
N VAL A 611 17.64 20.44 -2.83
CA VAL A 611 18.80 21.34 -2.89
C VAL A 611 18.76 22.14 -4.18
N LEU A 612 19.02 23.44 -4.08
CA LEU A 612 19.24 24.35 -5.19
C LEU A 612 20.74 24.61 -5.31
N LEU A 613 21.36 24.04 -6.34
CA LEU A 613 22.79 24.14 -6.59
C LEU A 613 23.03 24.71 -7.98
N THR A 614 22.92 26.03 -8.09
CA THR A 614 22.98 26.72 -9.39
C THR A 614 24.15 27.70 -9.43
N SER A 615 24.55 28.13 -10.62
CA SER A 615 25.30 29.38 -10.78
C SER A 615 24.34 30.58 -10.78
N GLU A 616 24.85 31.81 -10.62
CA GLU A 616 24.00 33.01 -10.70
C GLU A 616 23.30 33.14 -12.06
N GLU A 617 24.01 32.81 -13.14
CA GLU A 617 23.44 32.89 -14.49
C GLU A 617 22.48 31.73 -14.73
N GLY A 618 22.81 30.53 -14.25
CA GLY A 618 21.92 29.38 -14.30
C GLY A 618 20.62 29.61 -13.54
N ALA A 619 20.66 30.26 -12.37
CA ALA A 619 19.46 30.65 -11.63
C ALA A 619 18.56 31.58 -12.46
N LYS A 620 19.13 32.59 -13.14
CA LYS A 620 18.37 33.51 -14.01
C LYS A 620 17.70 32.81 -15.18
N GLU A 621 18.36 31.81 -15.77
CA GLU A 621 17.75 31.01 -16.83
C GLU A 621 16.65 30.10 -16.28
N LEU A 622 16.89 29.45 -15.13
CA LEU A 622 15.91 28.58 -14.48
C LEU A 622 14.63 29.35 -14.07
N ILE A 623 14.73 30.60 -13.60
CA ILE A 623 13.56 31.43 -13.26
C ILE A 623 12.59 31.60 -14.43
N LYS A 624 13.09 31.59 -15.67
CA LYS A 624 12.25 31.70 -16.88
C LYS A 624 11.41 30.45 -17.11
N ILE A 625 11.74 29.33 -16.48
CA ILE A 625 11.01 28.06 -16.50
C ILE A 625 10.00 28.07 -15.34
N PRO A 626 8.68 28.11 -15.60
CA PRO A 626 7.66 28.08 -14.54
C PRO A 626 7.85 26.93 -13.55
N GLU A 627 8.17 25.73 -14.04
CA GLU A 627 8.32 24.53 -13.24
C GLU A 627 9.51 24.59 -12.27
N ALA A 628 10.55 25.37 -12.58
CA ALA A 628 11.65 25.60 -11.63
C ALA A 628 11.22 26.50 -10.47
N ARG A 629 10.30 27.45 -10.69
CA ARG A 629 9.69 28.25 -9.64
C ARG A 629 8.72 27.40 -8.81
N ASP A 630 7.90 26.58 -9.48
CA ASP A 630 6.99 25.65 -8.81
C ASP A 630 7.76 24.65 -7.95
N PHE A 631 8.92 24.14 -8.40
CA PHE A 631 9.79 23.25 -7.64
C PHE A 631 10.13 23.83 -6.25
N VAL A 632 10.53 25.09 -6.20
CA VAL A 632 10.87 25.78 -4.94
C VAL A 632 9.62 26.10 -4.12
N SER A 633 8.60 26.69 -4.75
CA SER A 633 7.35 27.08 -4.09
C SER A 633 6.63 25.88 -3.46
N ASP A 634 6.62 24.75 -4.16
CA ASP A 634 6.02 23.49 -3.68
C ASP A 634 6.83 22.89 -2.55
N ALA A 635 8.16 22.84 -2.66
CA ALA A 635 9.01 22.35 -1.57
C ALA A 635 8.77 23.15 -0.30
N TYR A 636 8.67 24.48 -0.43
CA TYR A 636 8.38 25.36 0.70
C TYR A 636 6.98 25.11 1.27
N SER A 637 5.94 25.12 0.42
CA SER A 637 4.55 24.92 0.79
C SER A 637 4.28 23.55 1.42
N HIS A 638 5.02 22.53 1.01
CA HIS A 638 4.94 21.17 1.55
C HIS A 638 5.86 20.95 2.75
N LYS A 639 6.37 22.02 3.37
CA LYS A 639 7.14 21.97 4.62
C LYS A 639 8.44 21.16 4.47
N LYS A 640 9.01 21.07 3.26
CA LYS A 640 10.30 20.39 3.04
C LYS A 640 11.45 21.30 3.45
N PHE A 641 12.56 20.69 3.82
CA PHE A 641 13.83 21.40 3.95
C PHE A 641 14.38 21.73 2.56
N ILE A 642 14.90 22.95 2.41
CA ILE A 642 15.47 23.46 1.16
C ILE A 642 16.91 23.87 1.44
N GLY A 643 17.87 23.14 0.91
CA GLY A 643 19.28 23.58 0.87
C GLY A 643 19.50 24.51 -0.33
N PHE A 644 20.29 25.56 -0.19
CA PHE A 644 20.62 26.45 -1.30
C PHE A 644 22.03 27.05 -1.16
N THR A 645 22.61 27.53 -2.26
CA THR A 645 23.81 28.38 -2.30
C THR A 645 23.46 29.83 -2.58
N GLU A 646 24.32 30.79 -2.26
CA GLU A 646 24.02 32.22 -2.49
C GLU A 646 23.75 32.53 -3.97
N SER A 647 24.40 31.80 -4.88
CA SER A 647 24.15 31.85 -6.32
C SER A 647 22.74 31.42 -6.75
N SER A 648 22.03 30.64 -5.92
CA SER A 648 20.64 30.23 -6.13
C SER A 648 19.61 31.20 -5.55
N MET A 649 20.05 32.25 -4.85
CA MET A 649 19.17 33.20 -4.14
C MET A 649 18.14 33.87 -5.06
N GLU A 650 18.48 34.16 -6.31
CA GLU A 650 17.54 34.75 -7.27
C GLU A 650 16.32 33.84 -7.53
N LEU A 651 16.49 32.52 -7.47
CA LEU A 651 15.41 31.56 -7.64
C LEU A 651 14.45 31.57 -6.42
N LEU A 652 14.99 31.70 -5.21
CA LEU A 652 14.20 31.88 -3.98
C LEU A 652 13.44 33.22 -4.00
N LYS A 653 14.10 34.31 -4.39
CA LYS A 653 13.47 35.63 -4.55
C LYS A 653 12.32 35.62 -5.54
N ALA A 654 12.47 34.87 -6.65
CA ALA A 654 11.45 34.79 -7.68
C ALA A 654 10.12 34.18 -7.21
N VAL A 655 10.13 33.44 -6.09
CA VAL A 655 8.93 32.89 -5.46
C VAL A 655 8.55 33.58 -4.14
N GLY A 656 9.18 34.72 -3.83
CA GLY A 656 8.88 35.52 -2.65
C GLY A 656 9.59 35.09 -1.36
N LEU A 657 10.64 34.26 -1.43
CA LEU A 657 11.38 33.76 -0.26
C LEU A 657 12.67 34.57 0.01
N ASN A 658 12.55 35.89 -0.03
CA ASN A 658 13.67 36.83 0.12
C ASN A 658 13.83 37.39 1.56
N GLU A 659 12.73 37.63 2.27
CA GLU A 659 12.71 38.14 3.66
C GLU A 659 12.06 37.14 4.64
N ASP A 660 11.33 36.14 4.14
CA ASP A 660 10.59 35.13 4.90
C ASP A 660 11.35 33.79 4.99
N GLN A 661 12.69 33.82 5.07
CA GLN A 661 13.48 32.59 5.23
C GLN A 661 13.35 32.07 6.66
N ASP A 662 12.63 30.96 6.83
CA ASP A 662 12.61 30.20 8.07
C ASP A 662 13.82 29.27 8.20
N ASP A 663 13.99 28.67 9.38
CA ASP A 663 15.10 27.74 9.68
C ASP A 663 15.06 26.45 8.83
N GLY A 664 14.01 26.24 8.04
CA GLY A 664 13.91 25.15 7.07
C GLY A 664 14.53 25.48 5.70
N ILE A 665 15.00 26.72 5.47
CA ILE A 665 15.75 27.14 4.27
C ILE A 665 17.21 27.36 4.68
N ILE A 666 18.11 26.49 4.22
CA ILE A 666 19.45 26.34 4.79
C ILE A 666 20.52 26.70 3.75
N ASN A 667 21.35 27.69 4.07
CA ASN A 667 22.49 28.08 3.24
C ASN A 667 23.65 27.08 3.40
N LEU A 668 23.94 26.34 2.33
CA LEU A 668 24.96 25.29 2.26
C LEU A 668 26.41 25.79 2.16
N GLU A 669 26.63 27.10 2.00
CA GLU A 669 27.97 27.71 2.10
C GLU A 669 28.37 27.93 3.57
N THR A 670 27.38 28.01 4.46
CA THR A 670 27.58 28.21 5.91
C THR A 670 27.27 26.96 6.73
N CYS A 671 26.44 26.06 6.20
CA CYS A 671 26.09 24.78 6.80
C CYS A 671 26.82 23.64 6.08
N LYS A 672 27.52 22.78 6.81
CA LYS A 672 28.20 21.63 6.21
C LYS A 672 27.18 20.61 5.71
N ALA A 673 27.54 19.85 4.68
CA ALA A 673 26.69 18.78 4.14
C ALA A 673 26.23 17.78 5.22
N CYS A 674 27.13 17.35 6.13
CA CYS A 674 26.77 16.45 7.23
C CYS A 674 25.69 17.05 8.16
N ASP A 675 25.81 18.34 8.49
CA ASP A 675 24.89 19.05 9.39
C ASP A 675 23.53 19.29 8.70
N PHE A 676 23.55 19.57 7.39
CA PHE A 676 22.33 19.65 6.58
C PHE A 676 21.59 18.31 6.55
N LEU A 677 22.27 17.22 6.22
CA LEU A 677 21.67 15.88 6.18
C LEU A 677 21.15 15.44 7.56
N GLN A 678 21.87 15.76 8.64
CA GLN A 678 21.39 15.54 10.01
C GLN A 678 20.09 16.30 10.29
N THR A 679 19.92 17.50 9.74
CA THR A 679 18.69 18.29 9.86
C THR A 679 17.53 17.62 9.12
N LEU A 680 17.79 16.98 7.96
CA LEU A 680 16.78 16.27 7.16
C LEU A 680 16.15 15.07 7.88
N THR A 681 16.76 14.56 8.95
CA THR A 681 16.19 13.48 9.78
C THR A 681 14.87 13.87 10.45
N GLN A 682 14.54 15.17 10.52
CA GLN A 682 13.24 15.68 10.97
C GLN A 682 12.13 15.51 9.92
N LEU A 683 12.49 15.17 8.67
CA LEU A 683 11.65 14.93 7.50
C LEU A 683 10.90 16.16 6.96
N ARG A 684 10.33 16.98 7.84
CA ARG A 684 9.58 18.20 7.50
C ARG A 684 9.85 19.28 8.54
N TYR A 685 9.82 20.51 8.09
CA TYR A 685 9.90 21.70 8.93
C TYR A 685 8.48 22.20 9.26
N TRP A 686 7.86 21.59 10.26
CA TRP A 686 6.45 21.81 10.59
C TRP A 686 6.12 23.16 11.24
N GLN A 687 7.13 23.92 11.68
CA GLN A 687 6.95 25.24 12.29
C GLN A 687 6.60 26.32 11.27
N ARG A 688 6.91 26.09 9.98
CA ARG A 688 6.44 26.88 8.84
C ARG A 688 4.96 26.66 8.65
#